data_AF-A0A480TKR5-F1
#
_entry.id   AF-A0A480TKR5-F1
#
_cell.length_a   1.000
_cell.length_b   1.000
_cell.length_c   1.000
_cell.angle_alpha   90.00
_cell.angle_beta   90.00
_cell.angle_gamma   90.00
#
_symmetry.space_group_name_H-M   'P 1'
#
loop_
_entity.id
_entity.type
_entity.pdbx_description
1 polymer ?
#
loop_
_entity_poly.entity_id
_entity_poly.type
_entity_poly.pdbx_seq_one_letter_code
_entity_poly.pdbx_strand_id
1 'polypeptide(L)'
;MGPAPAGAQHRGTAEEPEMMESALEGPVKEGKRDSSKKRPVAGSPVGLLQPVKLSRAELYKEPTNEELNRLRETESLFHSSLLRLQVEELLKEVRLSEKKKERIDAFLREVNQRIMRVPPTSETELTDQSWLPDGVRVPLHQVPYTVKGCFRFLAPAQVTVVGSYLLGTCIRPDINVDMALTMPREILQDKDGLNQRYFRKRALYLAHLAHHLAQDPLFGSVHFSYTSGCHLKPSLLLRPHGKDKHLVTVRLHPCPPREFFRLCRLLPSKNNVRSAWYRGQSLSGDGSPEPPTPHYNTWVLQDTALESHMQLLSTMLGTASGLKDGVALLKVWLRQRELDKGLGGFSGFIVSMLVAFLVSTRKIHTTMSGYQVLRSILQFLATTDLTVNGISLCSSSDPSLPALADFHQAFPVVFLDPSGHLNLCADVTASTYRQVQHEAQLSMALLDSRADDGFQLLLMTPKPMIRAFDHILHLCPLSRLQAACHRLKLWPELQDHGGDYVSAALGPLTTLLEQGLGSRLHLLAHSRPPVSEWDISQDPPKHRDSRVLTLGLLLRPEGLTSVLELGPEADQPEAAAFRQFWGSRSELRRFQDGAIREAVVWEAASLAQKRLIPHQVVTHLLALHADIPDTCVHYTGGFLDALIQGLKETSSTGEEALAAAVRCYDDLSRMLWGLEGLPLTVSAVQGAHPVLRYTEVFPPTPARPACSFYEHLRERASLLPRPDKPCPAYVEPMTVVCHLEGSGQWPQDAEAIRRVRAAFQLRLAELLMQQHGLQCRATATHTDVLKDGFVFRIRVAYQREPQILRETRSPEGMISLRDTPASLRLERDTKQLPLLTSALHGLQQQHPAFSGVARLAKRWVRAQLLGQEFTDESLDLVAAALFLHPEPFTPPSSPQVGFLRFLFLVSTFDWKNSPLIVNLNNELTGT
;
A
#
# COMPACT_ATOMS: atom_id res chain seq x y z
N MET A 1 -24.98 11.03 -28.42
CA MET A 1 -24.34 11.53 -29.66
C MET A 1 -24.64 10.50 -30.75
N GLY A 2 -25.24 10.93 -31.87
CA GLY A 2 -26.00 10.08 -32.80
C GLY A 2 -25.21 9.05 -33.65
N PRO A 3 -25.91 8.14 -34.36
CA PRO A 3 -25.31 6.98 -35.06
C PRO A 3 -25.33 7.08 -36.60
N ALA A 4 -24.37 6.44 -37.29
CA ALA A 4 -24.43 5.98 -38.72
C ALA A 4 -23.10 5.30 -39.14
N PRO A 5 -23.02 4.54 -40.26
CA PRO A 5 -23.88 3.43 -40.70
C PRO A 5 -23.08 2.21 -41.27
N ALA A 6 -23.84 1.20 -41.72
CA ALA A 6 -23.40 -0.07 -42.33
C ALA A 6 -23.07 -0.02 -43.84
N GLY A 7 -22.36 -1.03 -44.35
CA GLY A 7 -22.26 -1.43 -45.78
C GLY A 7 -21.22 -2.55 -46.03
N ALA A 8 -21.65 -3.82 -46.23
CA ALA A 8 -21.67 -4.61 -47.48
C ALA A 8 -20.35 -5.40 -47.81
N GLN A 9 -20.25 -6.72 -47.58
CA GLN A 9 -20.58 -7.90 -48.43
C GLN A 9 -19.77 -8.06 -49.76
N HIS A 10 -18.92 -9.09 -49.91
CA HIS A 10 -19.21 -10.40 -50.55
C HIS A 10 -17.96 -11.28 -50.92
N ARG A 11 -18.10 -12.61 -50.63
CA ARG A 11 -17.70 -13.88 -51.34
C ARG A 11 -16.26 -14.12 -51.84
N GLY A 12 -15.69 -15.33 -51.75
CA GLY A 12 -16.25 -16.64 -51.35
C GLY A 12 -15.26 -17.83 -51.44
N THR A 13 -15.78 -18.98 -50.99
CA THR A 13 -15.49 -20.42 -51.32
C THR A 13 -14.05 -20.95 -51.17
N ALA A 14 -13.73 -22.17 -50.70
CA ALA A 14 -14.35 -23.37 -50.12
C ALA A 14 -13.40 -24.53 -50.49
N GLU A 15 -13.17 -25.48 -49.58
CA GLU A 15 -12.92 -26.93 -49.78
C GLU A 15 -11.76 -27.51 -48.94
N GLU A 16 -12.18 -28.30 -47.94
CA GLU A 16 -11.50 -29.46 -47.32
C GLU A 16 -11.49 -30.64 -48.32
N PRO A 17 -10.68 -31.74 -48.17
CA PRO A 17 -10.80 -32.62 -46.99
C PRO A 17 -9.58 -33.50 -46.56
N GLU A 18 -9.73 -34.03 -45.33
CA GLU A 18 -9.49 -35.41 -44.81
C GLU A 18 -8.13 -36.17 -44.86
N MET A 19 -7.68 -36.50 -43.64
CA MET A 19 -7.40 -37.82 -43.01
C MET A 19 -6.22 -38.76 -43.39
N MET A 20 -5.65 -39.27 -42.28
CA MET A 20 -5.14 -40.64 -41.97
C MET A 20 -3.78 -41.08 -42.55
N GLU A 21 -2.76 -41.25 -41.69
CA GLU A 21 -2.38 -42.46 -40.92
C GLU A 21 -1.26 -43.27 -41.60
N SER A 22 -0.18 -43.52 -40.85
CA SER A 22 0.27 -44.86 -40.44
C SER A 22 1.80 -44.95 -40.33
N ALA A 23 2.21 -45.80 -39.41
CA ALA A 23 3.52 -45.93 -38.81
C ALA A 23 4.22 -47.24 -39.20
N LEU A 24 5.43 -47.42 -38.63
CA LEU A 24 6.18 -48.68 -38.44
C LEU A 24 6.90 -49.18 -39.72
N GLU A 25 8.07 -49.83 -39.70
CA GLU A 25 8.96 -50.43 -38.70
C GLU A 25 10.23 -50.87 -39.46
N GLY A 26 11.33 -51.22 -38.79
CA GLY A 26 12.37 -52.06 -39.42
C GLY A 26 13.84 -51.78 -39.04
N PRO A 27 14.55 -52.68 -38.33
CA PRO A 27 15.84 -52.39 -37.72
C PRO A 27 17.03 -53.20 -38.30
N VAL A 28 18.21 -53.03 -37.67
CA VAL A 28 19.23 -54.07 -37.34
C VAL A 28 20.63 -53.97 -38.02
N LYS A 29 21.65 -53.90 -37.12
CA LYS A 29 23.00 -54.54 -37.08
C LYS A 29 24.33 -53.81 -37.37
N GLU A 30 25.11 -53.74 -36.28
CA GLU A 30 26.51 -54.20 -36.05
C GLU A 30 27.74 -53.59 -36.75
N GLY A 31 28.75 -53.26 -35.94
CA GLY A 31 30.17 -53.52 -36.29
C GLY A 31 31.19 -52.40 -36.00
N LYS A 32 32.02 -52.58 -34.96
CA LYS A 32 33.14 -51.73 -34.49
C LYS A 32 34.33 -51.61 -35.48
N ARG A 33 35.04 -50.46 -35.47
CA ARG A 33 36.49 -50.32 -35.10
C ARG A 33 37.00 -48.87 -35.20
N ASP A 34 37.77 -48.47 -34.19
CA ASP A 34 38.45 -47.17 -34.01
C ASP A 34 39.67 -46.97 -34.95
N SER A 35 39.95 -45.72 -35.35
CA SER A 35 41.25 -45.06 -35.05
C SER A 35 41.35 -43.60 -35.58
N SER A 36 42.01 -42.80 -34.74
CA SER A 36 42.37 -41.36 -34.73
C SER A 36 42.93 -40.66 -36.01
N LYS A 37 42.64 -39.34 -36.19
CA LYS A 37 43.58 -38.18 -36.05
C LYS A 37 43.06 -36.82 -36.63
N LYS A 38 43.12 -35.78 -35.77
CA LYS A 38 43.49 -34.33 -35.93
C LYS A 38 42.84 -33.38 -36.99
N ARG A 39 42.04 -32.40 -36.49
CA ARG A 39 42.04 -30.89 -36.62
C ARG A 39 42.26 -30.19 -38.00
N PRO A 40 41.89 -28.88 -38.18
CA PRO A 40 40.61 -28.14 -37.96
C PRO A 40 40.27 -27.10 -39.10
N VAL A 41 39.01 -26.69 -39.33
CA VAL A 41 38.69 -25.41 -40.05
C VAL A 41 37.38 -24.78 -39.53
N ALA A 42 37.33 -23.45 -39.52
CA ALA A 42 36.34 -22.56 -38.92
C ALA A 42 35.11 -22.23 -39.81
N GLY A 43 33.97 -21.87 -39.18
CA GLY A 43 33.15 -20.71 -39.63
C GLY A 43 31.65 -20.86 -39.96
N SER A 44 30.77 -20.93 -38.94
CA SER A 44 29.37 -20.39 -38.84
C SER A 44 28.23 -20.97 -39.74
N PRO A 45 26.91 -20.70 -39.49
CA PRO A 45 26.20 -20.16 -38.31
C PRO A 45 24.98 -21.04 -37.85
N VAL A 46 24.39 -20.71 -36.69
CA VAL A 46 23.06 -21.13 -36.16
C VAL A 46 22.71 -22.63 -36.27
N GLY A 47 22.91 -23.37 -35.16
CA GLY A 47 22.51 -24.77 -35.04
C GLY A 47 21.58 -25.02 -33.86
N LEU A 48 20.44 -25.64 -34.16
CA LEU A 48 19.57 -26.37 -33.23
C LEU A 48 20.36 -27.07 -32.12
N LEU A 49 19.83 -27.06 -30.89
CA LEU A 49 20.37 -27.74 -29.72
C LEU A 49 20.66 -29.22 -30.07
N GLN A 50 21.92 -29.59 -30.24
CA GLN A 50 22.31 -30.99 -30.30
C GLN A 50 22.26 -31.58 -28.89
N PRO A 51 21.65 -32.77 -28.70
CA PRO A 51 21.67 -33.44 -27.41
C PRO A 51 23.10 -33.86 -27.07
N VAL A 52 23.63 -33.30 -25.99
CA VAL A 52 24.94 -33.66 -25.44
C VAL A 52 24.85 -35.09 -24.92
N LYS A 53 25.68 -36.01 -25.46
CA LYS A 53 25.82 -37.36 -24.92
C LYS A 53 26.60 -37.28 -23.60
N LEU A 54 25.88 -37.16 -22.49
CA LEU A 54 26.44 -37.20 -21.15
C LEU A 54 26.77 -38.65 -20.76
N SER A 55 27.92 -38.85 -20.14
CA SER A 55 28.32 -40.14 -19.57
C SER A 55 27.46 -40.47 -18.33
N ARG A 56 27.35 -41.76 -17.96
CA ARG A 56 26.58 -42.20 -16.78
C ARG A 56 27.10 -41.60 -15.46
N ALA A 57 28.31 -41.05 -15.42
CA ALA A 57 28.84 -40.32 -14.27
C ALA A 57 28.45 -38.83 -14.25
N GLU A 58 28.21 -38.21 -15.41
CA GLU A 58 27.77 -36.83 -15.53
C GLU A 58 26.26 -36.67 -15.29
N LEU A 59 25.46 -37.71 -15.58
CA LEU A 59 24.02 -37.75 -15.29
C LEU A 59 23.65 -37.74 -13.80
N TYR A 60 24.60 -38.10 -12.92
CA TYR A 60 24.42 -38.15 -11.46
C TYR A 60 25.35 -37.18 -10.73
N LYS A 61 25.98 -36.24 -11.44
CA LYS A 61 26.79 -35.20 -10.84
C LYS A 61 25.87 -34.11 -10.29
N GLU A 62 26.16 -33.62 -9.09
CA GLU A 62 25.45 -32.46 -8.54
C GLU A 62 25.58 -31.29 -9.51
N PRO A 63 24.46 -30.59 -9.83
CA PRO A 63 24.47 -29.53 -10.82
C PRO A 63 25.41 -28.40 -10.39
N THR A 64 26.25 -27.94 -11.30
CA THR A 64 27.17 -26.84 -11.03
C THR A 64 26.41 -25.52 -10.85
N ASN A 65 27.01 -24.54 -10.14
CA ASN A 65 26.40 -23.21 -9.97
C ASN A 65 26.07 -22.53 -11.31
N GLU A 66 26.85 -22.78 -12.37
CA GLU A 66 26.58 -22.27 -13.71
C GLU A 66 25.37 -22.97 -14.36
N GLU A 67 25.20 -24.28 -14.16
CA GLU A 67 24.03 -25.03 -14.65
C GLU A 67 22.77 -24.67 -13.87
N LEU A 68 22.84 -24.47 -12.55
CA LEU A 68 21.73 -23.98 -11.73
C LEU A 68 21.31 -22.55 -12.14
N ASN A 69 22.27 -21.68 -12.42
CA ASN A 69 21.97 -20.33 -12.92
C ASN A 69 21.36 -20.40 -14.32
N ARG A 70 21.88 -21.23 -15.23
CA ARG A 70 21.29 -21.42 -16.56
C ARG A 70 19.90 -22.02 -16.50
N LEU A 71 19.63 -22.97 -15.61
CA LEU A 71 18.29 -23.56 -15.44
C LEU A 71 17.29 -22.53 -14.91
N ARG A 72 17.66 -21.74 -13.90
CA ARG A 72 16.85 -20.63 -13.40
C ARG A 72 16.63 -19.54 -14.44
N GLU A 73 17.67 -19.21 -15.21
CA GLU A 73 17.55 -18.29 -16.34
C GLU A 73 16.58 -18.86 -17.37
N THR A 74 16.70 -20.14 -17.74
CA THR A 74 15.85 -20.81 -18.74
C THR A 74 14.39 -20.88 -18.33
N GLU A 75 14.11 -21.21 -17.07
CA GLU A 75 12.74 -21.22 -16.51
C GLU A 75 12.13 -19.81 -16.45
N SER A 76 12.97 -18.78 -16.30
CA SER A 76 12.55 -17.38 -16.30
C SER A 76 12.68 -16.66 -17.64
N LEU A 77 13.18 -17.31 -18.71
CA LEU A 77 13.60 -16.64 -19.96
C LEU A 77 12.48 -15.83 -20.62
N PHE A 78 11.25 -16.34 -20.65
CA PHE A 78 10.12 -15.65 -21.29
C PHE A 78 9.73 -14.38 -20.51
N HIS A 79 9.47 -14.53 -19.21
CA HIS A 79 9.16 -13.41 -18.31
C HIS A 79 10.31 -12.40 -18.23
N SER A 80 11.56 -12.89 -18.13
CA SER A 80 12.78 -12.08 -18.10
C SER A 80 12.99 -11.29 -19.40
N SER A 81 12.62 -11.84 -20.56
CA SER A 81 12.77 -11.14 -21.84
C SER A 81 11.80 -9.97 -22.01
N LEU A 82 10.51 -10.16 -21.69
CA LEU A 82 9.50 -9.10 -21.70
C LEU A 82 9.81 -8.04 -20.64
N LEU A 83 10.13 -8.49 -19.43
CA LEU A 83 10.50 -7.62 -18.32
C LEU A 83 11.73 -6.77 -18.65
N ARG A 84 12.72 -7.34 -19.35
CA ARG A 84 13.88 -6.59 -19.83
C ARG A 84 13.47 -5.49 -20.82
N LEU A 85 12.59 -5.78 -21.77
CA LEU A 85 12.09 -4.77 -22.72
C LEU A 85 11.36 -3.64 -22.01
N GLN A 86 10.48 -3.99 -21.05
CA GLN A 86 9.75 -3.02 -20.23
C GLN A 86 10.69 -2.16 -19.38
N VAL A 87 11.72 -2.76 -18.77
CA VAL A 87 12.77 -2.05 -18.02
C VAL A 87 13.54 -1.09 -18.93
N GLU A 88 13.95 -1.54 -20.12
CA GLU A 88 14.67 -0.70 -21.08
C GLU A 88 13.83 0.49 -21.55
N GLU A 89 12.53 0.28 -21.81
CA GLU A 89 11.59 1.33 -22.19
C GLU A 89 11.38 2.33 -21.04
N LEU A 90 11.09 1.84 -19.83
CA LEU A 90 10.96 2.69 -18.65
C LEU A 90 12.24 3.50 -18.40
N LEU A 91 13.42 2.89 -18.53
CA LEU A 91 14.70 3.60 -18.36
C LEU A 91 14.91 4.69 -19.42
N LYS A 92 14.54 4.44 -20.68
CA LYS A 92 14.58 5.47 -21.74
C LYS A 92 13.65 6.64 -21.39
N GLU A 93 12.49 6.36 -20.81
CA GLU A 93 11.58 7.39 -20.35
C GLU A 93 12.15 8.14 -19.13
N VAL A 94 12.57 7.48 -18.06
CA VAL A 94 12.93 8.22 -16.84
C VAL A 94 14.27 8.96 -16.94
N ARG A 95 15.15 8.60 -17.89
CA ARG A 95 16.48 9.19 -18.02
C ARG A 95 16.50 10.59 -18.63
N LEU A 96 17.57 11.30 -18.31
CA LEU A 96 17.93 12.56 -18.95
C LEU A 96 18.55 12.30 -20.33
N SER A 97 18.00 12.91 -21.37
CA SER A 97 18.60 12.93 -22.71
C SER A 97 19.90 13.73 -22.72
N GLU A 98 20.89 13.33 -23.53
CA GLU A 98 22.18 14.02 -23.67
C GLU A 98 22.04 15.52 -23.98
N LYS A 99 21.16 15.89 -24.92
CA LYS A 99 20.86 17.30 -25.24
C LYS A 99 20.42 18.14 -24.04
N LYS A 100 19.72 17.54 -23.07
CA LYS A 100 19.32 18.24 -21.83
C LYS A 100 20.50 18.35 -20.87
N LYS A 101 21.34 17.31 -20.77
CA LYS A 101 22.55 17.34 -19.93
C LYS A 101 23.50 18.44 -20.36
N GLU A 102 23.79 18.57 -21.66
CA GLU A 102 24.67 19.63 -22.19
C GLU A 102 24.18 21.04 -21.79
N ARG A 103 22.86 21.26 -21.84
CA ARG A 103 22.24 22.53 -21.44
C ARG A 103 22.30 22.76 -19.94
N ILE A 104 22.07 21.72 -19.15
CA ILE A 104 22.22 21.77 -17.69
C ILE A 104 23.69 22.07 -17.35
N ASP A 105 24.66 21.43 -17.98
CA ASP A 105 26.10 21.66 -17.73
C ASP A 105 26.53 23.08 -18.11
N ALA A 106 25.98 23.64 -19.19
CA ALA A 106 26.17 25.05 -19.53
C ALA A 106 25.59 25.98 -18.44
N PHE A 107 24.37 25.69 -17.97
CA PHE A 107 23.74 26.46 -16.90
C PHE A 107 24.52 26.35 -15.58
N LEU A 108 25.00 25.18 -15.19
CA LEU A 108 25.79 24.96 -13.97
C LEU A 108 27.12 25.74 -14.01
N ARG A 109 27.76 25.85 -15.17
CA ARG A 109 28.97 26.68 -15.34
C ARG A 109 28.68 28.16 -15.10
N GLU A 110 27.57 28.68 -15.62
CA GLU A 110 27.14 30.07 -15.37
C GLU A 110 26.80 30.29 -13.90
N VAL A 111 26.05 29.36 -13.28
CA VAL A 111 25.71 29.41 -11.85
C VAL A 111 26.98 29.49 -11.00
N ASN A 112 27.98 28.64 -11.27
CA ASN A 112 29.25 28.67 -10.56
C ASN A 112 29.95 30.04 -10.69
N GLN A 113 30.00 30.62 -11.89
CA GLN A 113 30.59 31.94 -12.10
C GLN A 113 29.86 33.04 -11.31
N ARG A 114 28.52 33.01 -11.25
CA ARG A 114 27.75 34.02 -10.49
C ARG A 114 27.95 33.89 -9.00
N ILE A 115 27.99 32.67 -8.47
CA ILE A 115 28.27 32.41 -7.04
C ILE A 115 29.65 32.97 -6.64
N MET A 116 30.67 32.77 -7.48
CA MET A 116 32.03 33.24 -7.19
C MET A 116 32.20 34.77 -7.27
N ARG A 117 31.25 35.49 -7.89
CA ARG A 117 31.29 36.96 -8.03
C ARG A 117 30.58 37.72 -6.91
N VAL A 118 29.89 37.01 -5.99
CA VAL A 118 29.16 37.65 -4.89
C VAL A 118 30.16 38.36 -3.96
N PRO A 119 29.95 39.67 -3.64
CA PRO A 119 30.92 40.46 -2.90
C PRO A 119 31.02 40.02 -1.43
N PRO A 120 32.22 40.12 -0.81
CA PRO A 120 32.42 39.83 0.61
C PRO A 120 31.74 40.88 1.50
N THR A 121 31.48 40.53 2.76
CA THR A 121 30.95 41.46 3.77
C THR A 121 31.93 41.67 4.92
N SER A 122 31.74 42.75 5.70
CA SER A 122 32.49 43.00 6.93
C SER A 122 32.11 42.01 8.03
N GLU A 123 33.03 41.77 8.95
CA GLU A 123 32.76 40.93 10.12
C GLU A 123 31.82 41.64 11.10
N THR A 124 30.77 40.93 11.50
CA THR A 124 29.72 41.40 12.42
C THR A 124 29.44 40.32 13.46
N GLU A 125 28.82 40.70 14.59
CA GLU A 125 28.33 39.70 15.55
C GLU A 125 27.24 38.84 14.91
N LEU A 126 27.15 37.55 15.27
CA LEU A 126 26.18 36.63 14.66
C LEU A 126 24.71 37.05 14.90
N THR A 127 24.46 37.84 15.94
CA THR A 127 23.16 38.42 16.29
C THR A 127 22.91 39.78 15.65
N ASP A 128 23.95 40.44 15.11
CA ASP A 128 23.81 41.65 14.34
C ASP A 128 23.57 41.30 12.86
N GLN A 129 22.34 41.49 12.42
CA GLN A 129 21.88 41.19 11.06
C GLN A 129 21.48 42.45 10.31
N SER A 130 21.84 43.63 10.81
CA SER A 130 21.52 44.93 10.19
C SER A 130 22.19 45.14 8.83
N TRP A 131 23.25 44.38 8.54
CA TRP A 131 23.97 44.38 7.26
C TRP A 131 23.22 43.63 6.15
N LEU A 132 22.21 42.81 6.47
CA LEU A 132 21.42 42.11 5.45
C LEU A 132 20.56 43.12 4.68
N PRO A 133 20.60 43.12 3.34
CA PRO A 133 19.80 44.05 2.55
C PRO A 133 18.28 43.83 2.71
N ASP A 134 17.51 44.89 2.46
CA ASP A 134 16.06 44.79 2.38
C ASP A 134 15.63 43.83 1.25
N GLY A 135 14.56 43.05 1.51
CA GLY A 135 14.02 42.09 0.55
C GLY A 135 14.52 40.65 0.69
N VAL A 136 15.40 40.36 1.67
CA VAL A 136 15.75 38.98 2.05
C VAL A 136 15.57 38.75 3.55
N ARG A 137 15.13 37.55 3.93
CA ARG A 137 15.01 37.10 5.31
C ARG A 137 15.96 35.93 5.56
N VAL A 138 16.39 35.77 6.82
CA VAL A 138 17.22 34.63 7.20
C VAL A 138 16.37 33.35 7.14
N PRO A 139 16.77 32.32 6.37
CA PRO A 139 15.95 31.14 6.11
C PRO A 139 16.00 30.12 7.26
N LEU A 140 16.03 30.58 8.51
CA LEU A 140 16.16 29.74 9.70
C LEU A 140 15.43 30.38 10.89
N HIS A 141 14.66 29.58 11.62
CA HIS A 141 14.10 30.01 12.91
C HIS A 141 15.20 30.14 13.95
N GLN A 142 15.42 31.37 14.43
CA GLN A 142 16.50 31.67 15.38
C GLN A 142 15.96 31.76 16.81
N VAL A 143 15.57 30.61 17.37
CA VAL A 143 15.05 30.52 18.74
C VAL A 143 15.91 29.52 19.52
N PRO A 144 16.59 29.93 20.62
CA PRO A 144 16.71 31.29 21.17
C PRO A 144 17.54 32.24 20.30
N TYR A 145 17.18 33.53 20.19
CA TYR A 145 17.90 34.45 19.29
C TYR A 145 19.36 34.69 19.70
N THR A 146 19.63 34.88 20.99
CA THR A 146 20.96 35.20 21.49
C THR A 146 21.93 34.03 21.35
N VAL A 147 23.05 34.26 20.68
CA VAL A 147 24.12 33.26 20.51
C VAL A 147 25.46 33.98 20.35
N LYS A 148 26.57 33.34 20.76
CA LYS A 148 27.92 33.91 20.60
C LYS A 148 28.51 33.53 19.25
N GLY A 149 29.30 34.42 18.67
CA GLY A 149 30.09 34.18 17.46
C GLY A 149 30.07 35.41 16.56
N CYS A 150 30.93 35.40 15.55
CA CYS A 150 30.96 36.43 14.50
C CYS A 150 30.71 35.79 13.14
N PHE A 151 30.24 36.59 12.19
CA PHE A 151 30.01 36.17 10.81
C PHE A 151 30.51 37.22 9.83
N ARG A 152 31.08 36.75 8.72
CA ARG A 152 31.34 37.51 7.51
C ARG A 152 31.08 36.60 6.32
N PHE A 153 30.58 37.17 5.23
CA PHE A 153 30.46 36.45 3.98
C PHE A 153 31.77 36.57 3.18
N LEU A 154 32.21 35.44 2.63
CA LEU A 154 33.27 35.31 1.64
C LEU A 154 32.77 34.38 0.53
N ALA A 155 33.25 34.56 -0.70
CA ALA A 155 32.95 33.63 -1.79
C ALA A 155 33.38 32.20 -1.41
N PRO A 156 32.68 31.15 -1.88
CA PRO A 156 32.99 29.78 -1.50
C PRO A 156 34.40 29.40 -1.93
N ALA A 157 35.13 28.66 -1.09
CA ALA A 157 36.46 28.16 -1.41
C ALA A 157 36.41 27.16 -2.58
N GLN A 158 35.33 26.40 -2.67
CA GLN A 158 35.07 25.44 -3.73
C GLN A 158 33.57 25.26 -3.94
N VAL A 159 33.20 24.99 -5.19
CA VAL A 159 31.83 24.64 -5.59
C VAL A 159 31.88 23.27 -6.27
N THR A 160 31.24 22.27 -5.67
CA THR A 160 31.25 20.88 -6.17
C THR A 160 29.84 20.40 -6.47
N VAL A 161 29.62 19.80 -7.64
CA VAL A 161 28.34 19.15 -7.96
C VAL A 161 28.31 17.80 -7.25
N VAL A 162 27.21 17.52 -6.56
CA VAL A 162 27.01 16.28 -5.79
C VAL A 162 25.65 15.66 -6.11
N GLY A 163 25.37 14.49 -5.52
CA GLY A 163 24.08 13.81 -5.67
C GLY A 163 23.93 13.05 -6.99
N SER A 164 22.68 12.88 -7.43
CA SER A 164 22.34 11.90 -8.47
C SER A 164 22.73 12.30 -9.89
N TYR A 165 22.97 13.59 -10.15
CA TYR A 165 23.21 14.10 -11.48
C TYR A 165 24.53 13.57 -12.08
N LEU A 166 25.66 13.78 -11.38
CA LEU A 166 26.97 13.28 -11.82
C LEU A 166 27.04 11.75 -11.90
N LEU A 167 26.27 11.05 -11.04
CA LEU A 167 26.19 9.60 -11.07
C LEU A 167 25.42 9.06 -12.28
N GLY A 168 24.73 9.92 -13.05
CA GLY A 168 23.85 9.51 -14.15
C GLY A 168 22.60 8.76 -13.67
N THR A 169 22.21 8.93 -12.41
CA THR A 169 21.04 8.27 -11.79
C THR A 169 19.92 9.25 -11.44
N CYS A 170 19.96 10.47 -11.99
CA CYS A 170 18.88 11.44 -11.92
C CYS A 170 17.70 10.99 -12.79
N ILE A 171 16.48 11.02 -12.25
CA ILE A 171 15.26 10.54 -12.91
C ILE A 171 14.23 11.67 -13.07
N ARG A 172 13.46 11.62 -14.16
CA ARG A 172 12.32 12.52 -14.44
C ARG A 172 11.09 12.19 -13.58
N PRO A 173 10.12 13.11 -13.44
CA PRO A 173 10.09 14.51 -13.92
C PRO A 173 10.91 15.52 -13.10
N ASP A 174 11.23 15.24 -11.84
CA ASP A 174 11.86 16.21 -10.93
C ASP A 174 13.38 16.21 -11.06
N ILE A 175 13.88 16.96 -12.05
CA ILE A 175 15.31 17.09 -12.34
C ILE A 175 15.96 18.07 -11.34
N ASN A 176 16.62 17.51 -10.34
CA ASN A 176 17.34 18.26 -9.32
C ASN A 176 18.86 18.03 -9.44
N VAL A 177 19.64 19.10 -9.32
CA VAL A 177 21.10 19.06 -9.24
C VAL A 177 21.54 19.70 -7.93
N ASP A 178 22.25 18.95 -7.10
CA ASP A 178 22.77 19.43 -5.82
C ASP A 178 24.19 19.97 -5.99
N MET A 179 24.46 21.17 -5.47
CA MET A 179 25.78 21.81 -5.48
C MET A 179 26.20 22.10 -4.03
N ALA A 180 27.31 21.49 -3.60
CA ALA A 180 27.93 21.76 -2.32
C ALA A 180 28.82 23.00 -2.43
N LEU A 181 28.65 23.95 -1.50
CA LEU A 181 29.42 25.18 -1.42
C LEU A 181 30.32 25.12 -0.19
N THR A 182 31.62 24.88 -0.40
CA THR A 182 32.58 24.80 0.70
C THR A 182 32.84 26.21 1.24
N MET A 183 32.27 26.51 2.41
CA MET A 183 32.47 27.79 3.09
C MET A 183 33.97 27.94 3.45
N PRO A 184 34.60 29.09 3.21
CA PRO A 184 35.97 29.33 3.65
C PRO A 184 36.14 29.13 5.16
N ARG A 185 37.30 28.61 5.57
CA ARG A 185 37.59 28.25 6.96
C ARG A 185 37.45 29.44 7.90
N GLU A 186 37.75 30.64 7.40
CA GLU A 186 37.74 31.90 8.14
C GLU A 186 36.34 32.39 8.51
N ILE A 187 35.28 31.81 7.94
CA ILE A 187 33.89 32.09 8.35
C ILE A 187 33.56 31.34 9.66
N LEU A 188 34.20 30.19 9.88
CA LEU A 188 33.89 29.28 10.97
C LEU A 188 34.87 29.42 12.14
N GLN A 189 34.38 29.15 13.35
CA GLN A 189 35.11 29.20 14.62
C GLN A 189 35.02 27.83 15.32
N ASP A 190 36.02 27.47 16.13
CA ASP A 190 36.15 26.13 16.76
C ASP A 190 34.92 25.67 17.57
N LYS A 191 34.13 26.62 18.08
CA LYS A 191 32.94 26.38 18.91
C LYS A 191 31.62 26.43 18.11
N ASP A 192 31.67 26.55 16.79
CA ASP A 192 30.46 26.67 15.95
C ASP A 192 29.64 25.39 15.86
N GLY A 193 30.21 24.25 16.22
CA GLY A 193 29.45 23.01 16.41
C GLY A 193 28.42 23.14 17.53
N LEU A 194 28.55 24.11 18.45
CA LEU A 194 27.64 24.27 19.57
C LEU A 194 26.45 25.18 19.26
N ASN A 195 25.31 24.89 19.89
CA ASN A 195 24.18 25.81 20.04
C ASN A 195 23.68 26.41 18.71
N GLN A 196 23.58 25.56 17.67
CA GLN A 196 23.10 25.93 16.33
C GLN A 196 23.90 27.04 15.61
N ARG A 197 25.11 27.38 16.09
CA ARG A 197 25.94 28.46 15.49
C ARG A 197 26.27 28.17 14.03
N TYR A 198 26.73 26.96 13.73
CA TYR A 198 27.02 26.52 12.37
C TYR A 198 25.80 26.70 11.44
N PHE A 199 24.62 26.24 11.85
CA PHE A 199 23.40 26.36 11.04
C PHE A 199 22.97 27.82 10.83
N ARG A 200 23.19 28.70 11.81
CA ARG A 200 22.96 30.15 11.65
C ARG A 200 23.91 30.79 10.66
N LYS A 201 25.20 30.49 10.74
CA LYS A 201 26.20 30.95 9.75
C LYS A 201 25.84 30.46 8.35
N ARG A 202 25.43 29.18 8.24
CA ARG A 202 24.95 28.57 7.00
C ARG A 202 23.71 29.29 6.44
N ALA A 203 22.76 29.65 7.29
CA ALA A 203 21.56 30.38 6.89
C ALA A 203 21.87 31.83 6.44
N LEU A 204 22.74 32.55 7.16
CA LEU A 204 23.19 33.89 6.78
C LEU A 204 23.98 33.88 5.46
N TYR A 205 24.82 32.87 5.27
CA TYR A 205 25.55 32.65 4.02
C TYR A 205 24.58 32.47 2.83
N LEU A 206 23.52 31.69 3.01
CA LEU A 206 22.47 31.52 2.00
C LEU A 206 21.64 32.79 1.77
N ALA A 207 21.32 33.54 2.82
CA ALA A 207 20.57 34.80 2.71
C ALA A 207 21.31 35.82 1.84
N HIS A 208 22.62 35.99 2.07
CA HIS A 208 23.44 36.89 1.26
C HIS A 208 23.55 36.44 -0.21
N LEU A 209 23.78 35.14 -0.44
CA LEU A 209 23.76 34.58 -1.80
C LEU A 209 22.41 34.79 -2.49
N ALA A 210 21.32 34.52 -1.78
CA ALA A 210 19.96 34.61 -2.32
C ALA A 210 19.64 36.03 -2.79
N HIS A 211 19.99 37.05 -2.00
CA HIS A 211 19.76 38.45 -2.37
C HIS A 211 20.46 38.81 -3.70
N HIS A 212 21.74 38.49 -3.83
CA HIS A 212 22.51 38.81 -5.04
C HIS A 212 22.06 37.99 -6.25
N LEU A 213 21.77 36.70 -6.08
CA LEU A 213 21.34 35.84 -7.17
C LEU A 213 19.91 36.16 -7.62
N ALA A 214 19.02 36.62 -6.73
CA ALA A 214 17.66 37.02 -7.11
C ALA A 214 17.60 38.25 -8.01
N GLN A 215 18.65 39.09 -8.00
CA GLN A 215 18.76 40.25 -8.90
C GLN A 215 19.39 39.90 -10.25
N ASP A 216 19.92 38.69 -10.40
CA ASP A 216 20.63 38.27 -11.61
C ASP A 216 19.62 37.77 -12.67
N PRO A 217 19.64 38.31 -13.90
CA PRO A 217 18.69 37.94 -14.95
C PRO A 217 18.82 36.49 -15.42
N LEU A 218 19.87 35.78 -15.02
CA LEU A 218 20.03 34.34 -15.29
C LEU A 218 18.91 33.50 -14.64
N PHE A 219 18.38 33.95 -13.50
CA PHE A 219 17.42 33.18 -12.71
C PHE A 219 15.99 33.70 -12.90
N GLY A 220 15.07 32.77 -13.21
CA GLY A 220 13.64 33.07 -13.26
C GLY A 220 12.95 32.90 -11.92
N SER A 221 13.59 32.21 -10.98
CA SER A 221 13.08 31.96 -9.64
C SER A 221 14.24 31.61 -8.71
N VAL A 222 14.30 32.31 -7.57
CA VAL A 222 15.22 32.05 -6.46
C VAL A 222 14.37 31.88 -5.21
N HIS A 223 14.38 30.71 -4.58
CA HIS A 223 13.51 30.38 -3.43
C HIS A 223 14.29 29.63 -2.36
N PHE A 224 13.86 29.74 -1.11
CA PHE A 224 14.36 28.88 -0.05
C PHE A 224 13.55 27.59 0.05
N SER A 225 14.21 26.55 0.55
CA SER A 225 13.64 25.24 0.86
C SER A 225 14.47 24.58 1.97
N TYR A 226 14.01 23.45 2.52
CA TYR A 226 14.79 22.67 3.47
C TYR A 226 15.44 21.43 2.83
N THR A 227 16.71 21.17 3.14
CA THR A 227 17.38 19.94 2.69
C THR A 227 16.70 18.74 3.37
N SER A 228 16.08 17.87 2.58
CA SER A 228 15.31 16.72 3.06
C SER A 228 14.25 17.06 4.12
N GLY A 229 13.73 18.29 4.14
CA GLY A 229 12.74 18.73 5.13
C GLY A 229 13.30 19.10 6.52
N CYS A 230 14.62 19.07 6.73
CA CYS A 230 15.23 19.51 7.99
C CYS A 230 15.23 21.04 8.12
N HIS A 231 14.49 21.58 9.10
CA HIS A 231 14.32 23.03 9.30
C HIS A 231 15.61 23.76 9.70
N LEU A 232 16.60 23.05 10.25
CA LEU A 232 17.93 23.61 10.54
C LEU A 232 18.84 23.69 9.32
N LYS A 233 18.46 23.04 8.21
CA LYS A 233 19.27 22.95 6.98
C LYS A 233 18.56 23.62 5.80
N PRO A 234 18.46 24.96 5.77
CA PRO A 234 17.94 25.65 4.59
C PRO A 234 18.81 25.39 3.35
N SER A 235 18.21 25.47 2.17
CA SER A 235 18.86 25.34 0.88
C SER A 235 18.30 26.41 -0.06
N LEU A 236 19.10 26.83 -1.03
CA LEU A 236 18.68 27.81 -2.03
C LEU A 236 18.37 27.09 -3.34
N LEU A 237 17.14 27.27 -3.84
CA LEU A 237 16.67 26.72 -5.10
C LEU A 237 16.80 27.77 -6.20
N LEU A 238 17.54 27.42 -7.25
CA LEU A 238 17.76 28.25 -8.42
C LEU A 238 17.12 27.59 -9.63
N ARG A 239 16.28 28.36 -10.32
CA ARG A 239 15.65 27.95 -11.59
C ARG A 239 16.00 28.95 -12.68
N PRO A 240 16.35 28.48 -13.89
CA PRO A 240 16.71 29.34 -15.01
C PRO A 240 15.53 30.24 -15.43
N HIS A 241 15.86 31.38 -16.03
CA HIS A 241 14.86 32.28 -16.61
C HIS A 241 14.38 31.83 -18.00
N GLY A 242 13.24 32.35 -18.46
CA GLY A 242 12.77 32.22 -19.84
C GLY A 242 12.27 30.81 -20.20
N LYS A 243 12.59 30.36 -21.43
CA LYS A 243 12.09 29.09 -22.00
C LYS A 243 12.55 27.84 -21.23
N ASP A 244 13.60 27.99 -20.41
CA ASP A 244 14.23 26.89 -19.70
C ASP A 244 13.76 26.75 -18.25
N LYS A 245 12.76 27.52 -17.83
CA LYS A 245 12.23 27.53 -16.45
C LYS A 245 12.02 26.14 -15.81
N HIS A 246 11.66 25.14 -16.60
CA HIS A 246 11.40 23.76 -16.16
C HIS A 246 12.52 22.77 -16.52
N LEU A 247 13.70 23.25 -16.93
CA LEU A 247 14.84 22.42 -17.33
C LEU A 247 15.44 21.68 -16.13
N VAL A 248 15.70 22.42 -15.04
CA VAL A 248 16.39 21.91 -13.85
C VAL A 248 16.11 22.83 -12.66
N THR A 249 16.06 22.25 -11.45
CA THR A 249 16.20 23.01 -10.20
C THR A 249 17.57 22.72 -9.60
N VAL A 250 18.41 23.75 -9.49
CA VAL A 250 19.74 23.67 -8.86
C VAL A 250 19.60 24.00 -7.39
N ARG A 251 20.12 23.15 -6.51
CA ARG A 251 20.02 23.28 -5.05
C ARG A 251 21.39 23.57 -4.47
N LEU A 252 21.54 24.70 -3.80
CA LEU A 252 22.79 25.07 -3.16
C LEU A 252 22.80 24.64 -1.69
N HIS A 253 23.86 23.93 -1.30
CA HIS A 253 24.07 23.42 0.05
C HIS A 253 25.42 23.90 0.58
N PRO A 254 25.47 24.92 1.46
CA PRO A 254 26.72 25.29 2.08
C PRO A 254 27.16 24.20 3.06
N CYS A 255 28.45 23.88 3.01
CA CYS A 255 29.10 22.86 3.83
C CYS A 255 30.40 23.43 4.43
N PRO A 256 30.88 22.86 5.54
CA PRO A 256 32.15 23.29 6.14
C PRO A 256 33.32 22.73 5.32
N PRO A 257 34.54 23.30 5.45
CA PRO A 257 35.76 22.67 4.95
C PRO A 257 35.93 21.26 5.53
N ARG A 258 36.59 20.40 4.76
CA ARG A 258 36.99 19.06 5.20
C ARG A 258 37.78 19.16 6.52
N GLU A 259 37.52 18.22 7.42
CA GLU A 259 38.21 18.09 8.72
C GLU A 259 38.10 19.31 9.66
N PHE A 260 37.17 20.25 9.39
CA PHE A 260 36.97 21.40 10.29
C PHE A 260 36.44 20.98 11.66
N PHE A 261 35.39 20.14 11.68
CA PHE A 261 34.84 19.60 12.91
C PHE A 261 35.53 18.30 13.31
N ARG A 262 35.86 18.16 14.60
CA ARG A 262 36.38 16.90 15.15
C ARG A 262 35.24 15.89 15.28
N LEU A 263 35.27 14.81 14.50
CA LEU A 263 34.20 13.80 14.43
C LEU A 263 33.87 13.18 15.79
N CYS A 264 34.87 12.95 16.64
CA CYS A 264 34.67 12.42 17.99
C CYS A 264 33.82 13.31 18.93
N ARG A 265 33.64 14.60 18.60
CA ARG A 265 32.76 15.53 19.32
C ARG A 265 31.31 15.48 18.83
N LEU A 266 31.07 14.86 17.69
CA LEU A 266 29.76 14.73 17.04
C LEU A 266 29.21 13.30 17.14
N LEU A 267 29.76 12.46 18.02
CA LEU A 267 29.22 11.12 18.28
C LEU A 267 27.79 11.21 18.84
N PRO A 268 26.95 10.17 18.65
CA PRO A 268 25.56 10.17 19.13
C PRO A 268 25.43 10.45 20.63
N SER A 269 26.38 10.00 21.43
CA SER A 269 26.41 10.19 22.89
C SER A 269 26.80 11.60 23.35
N LYS A 270 27.16 12.51 22.44
CA LYS A 270 27.64 13.87 22.79
C LYS A 270 26.50 14.89 22.74
N ASN A 271 26.51 15.81 23.70
CA ASN A 271 25.69 17.02 23.67
C ASN A 271 26.44 18.17 22.99
N ASN A 272 25.83 18.75 21.95
CA ASN A 272 26.28 20.00 21.33
C ASN A 272 25.21 21.12 21.33
N VAL A 273 24.01 20.86 21.85
CA VAL A 273 23.02 21.91 22.14
C VAL A 273 22.88 22.01 23.66
N ARG A 274 23.53 23.00 24.27
CA ARG A 274 23.56 23.12 25.73
C ARG A 274 22.19 23.47 26.28
N SER A 275 21.77 22.74 27.31
CA SER A 275 20.47 22.95 27.97
C SER A 275 20.32 24.37 28.51
N ALA A 276 21.38 24.95 29.07
CA ALA A 276 21.37 26.33 29.58
C ALA A 276 21.14 27.37 28.46
N TRP A 277 21.66 27.11 27.27
CA TRP A 277 21.41 27.99 26.13
C TRP A 277 19.99 27.80 25.58
N TYR A 278 19.58 26.56 25.36
CA TYR A 278 18.30 26.25 24.72
C TYR A 278 17.09 26.64 25.58
N ARG A 279 17.17 26.42 26.91
CA ARG A 279 16.06 26.68 27.84
C ARG A 279 16.16 28.01 28.59
N GLY A 280 17.32 28.67 28.57
CA GLY A 280 17.56 29.87 29.38
C GLY A 280 17.57 29.62 30.90
N GLN A 281 17.69 28.37 31.34
CA GLN A 281 17.72 27.97 32.75
C GLN A 281 19.09 27.34 33.06
N SER A 282 19.78 27.82 34.09
CA SER A 282 20.95 27.14 34.63
C SER A 282 20.54 25.78 35.21
N LEU A 283 21.34 24.74 34.96
CA LEU A 283 21.16 23.42 35.58
C LEU A 283 20.99 23.62 37.10
N SER A 284 19.99 22.97 37.70
CA SER A 284 19.97 22.75 39.15
C SER A 284 21.31 22.12 39.54
N GLY A 285 21.98 22.64 40.56
CA GLY A 285 23.38 22.32 40.92
C GLY A 285 23.70 20.86 41.29
N ASP A 286 22.80 19.91 41.02
CA ASP A 286 23.10 18.49 41.00
C ASP A 286 23.82 18.18 39.68
N GLY A 287 25.01 17.59 39.72
CA GLY A 287 25.85 17.25 38.57
C GLY A 287 25.27 16.20 37.60
N SER A 288 23.97 16.25 37.28
CA SER A 288 23.32 15.40 36.29
C SER A 288 23.92 15.62 34.89
N PRO A 289 24.26 14.56 34.14
CA PRO A 289 24.83 14.68 32.80
C PRO A 289 23.83 15.33 31.83
N GLU A 290 24.32 16.21 30.95
CA GLU A 290 23.48 16.80 29.90
C GLU A 290 22.99 15.73 28.91
N PRO A 291 21.73 15.79 28.44
CA PRO A 291 21.21 14.82 27.48
C PRO A 291 21.95 14.92 26.14
N PRO A 292 22.24 13.80 25.46
CA PRO A 292 22.90 13.82 24.15
C PRO A 292 22.03 14.49 23.08
N THR A 293 22.65 14.92 21.98
CA THR A 293 21.95 15.56 20.84
C THR A 293 22.31 14.85 19.53
N PRO A 294 21.89 13.59 19.35
CA PRO A 294 22.31 12.75 18.24
C PRO A 294 21.82 13.23 16.86
N HIS A 295 20.58 13.72 16.72
CA HIS A 295 20.09 14.24 15.44
C HIS A 295 20.81 15.53 15.05
N TYR A 296 20.97 16.47 15.98
CA TYR A 296 21.72 17.71 15.74
C TYR A 296 23.15 17.41 15.28
N ASN A 297 23.84 16.49 15.95
CA ASN A 297 25.21 16.10 15.61
C ASN A 297 25.26 15.48 14.20
N THR A 298 24.30 14.60 13.89
CA THR A 298 24.17 13.96 12.58
C THR A 298 23.97 14.99 11.46
N TRP A 299 23.13 16.00 11.68
CA TRP A 299 22.88 17.03 10.67
C TRP A 299 24.14 17.84 10.30
N VAL A 300 25.02 18.08 11.29
CA VAL A 300 26.34 18.69 11.04
C VAL A 300 27.24 17.71 10.27
N LEU A 301 27.31 16.46 10.70
CA LEU A 301 28.12 15.42 10.04
C LEU A 301 27.72 15.19 8.57
N GLN A 302 26.43 15.19 8.26
CA GLN A 302 25.93 15.05 6.89
C GLN A 302 26.54 16.10 5.95
N ASP A 303 26.69 17.36 6.39
CA ASP A 303 27.27 18.41 5.55
C ASP A 303 28.79 18.21 5.35
N THR A 304 29.48 17.61 6.32
CA THR A 304 30.92 17.30 6.21
C THR A 304 31.22 16.16 5.24
N ALA A 305 30.24 15.28 4.98
CA ALA A 305 30.44 14.02 4.26
C ALA A 305 29.97 14.04 2.79
N LEU A 306 29.33 15.12 2.32
CA LEU A 306 28.73 15.19 0.97
C LEU A 306 29.71 14.80 -0.14
N GLU A 307 30.92 15.34 -0.11
CA GLU A 307 31.92 15.09 -1.15
C GLU A 307 32.52 13.69 -1.09
N SER A 308 32.82 13.17 0.12
CA SER A 308 33.40 11.84 0.28
C SER A 308 32.40 10.75 -0.11
N HIS A 309 31.12 10.94 0.22
CA HIS A 309 30.02 10.08 -0.22
C HIS A 309 29.86 10.08 -1.75
N MET A 310 29.95 11.25 -2.38
CA MET A 310 29.92 11.35 -3.84
C MET A 310 31.12 10.63 -4.50
N GLN A 311 32.32 10.78 -3.93
CA GLN A 311 33.53 10.09 -4.41
C GLN A 311 33.39 8.56 -4.30
N LEU A 312 32.86 8.05 -3.17
CA LEU A 312 32.58 6.62 -3.01
C LEU A 312 31.58 6.12 -4.06
N LEU A 313 30.43 6.77 -4.18
CA LEU A 313 29.39 6.36 -5.13
C LEU A 313 29.88 6.44 -6.57
N SER A 314 30.66 7.46 -6.92
CA SER A 314 31.29 7.57 -8.25
C SER A 314 32.25 6.41 -8.53
N THR A 315 32.99 5.97 -7.52
CA THR A 315 33.95 4.86 -7.65
C THR A 315 33.22 3.53 -7.81
N MET A 316 32.16 3.30 -7.04
CA MET A 316 31.42 2.03 -7.02
C MET A 316 30.45 1.90 -8.21
N LEU A 317 29.73 2.96 -8.56
CA LEU A 317 28.72 2.94 -9.62
C LEU A 317 29.28 3.36 -10.99
N GLY A 318 30.41 4.08 -11.03
CA GLY A 318 30.88 4.82 -12.20
C GLY A 318 30.96 4.00 -13.49
N THR A 319 31.51 2.78 -13.42
CA THR A 319 31.73 1.91 -14.59
C THR A 319 30.63 0.86 -14.79
N ALA A 320 29.76 0.64 -13.79
CA ALA A 320 28.77 -0.42 -13.81
C ALA A 320 27.38 0.12 -14.21
N SER A 321 27.06 0.04 -15.51
CA SER A 321 25.75 0.50 -16.03
C SER A 321 24.57 -0.19 -15.35
N GLY A 322 24.61 -1.52 -15.19
CA GLY A 322 23.55 -2.28 -14.53
C GLY A 322 23.26 -1.83 -13.09
N LEU A 323 24.27 -1.39 -12.33
CA LEU A 323 24.04 -0.82 -10.99
C LEU A 323 23.33 0.54 -11.07
N LYS A 324 23.70 1.39 -12.03
CA LYS A 324 23.02 2.69 -12.27
C LYS A 324 21.57 2.49 -12.70
N ASP A 325 21.32 1.51 -13.56
CA ASP A 325 19.97 1.09 -13.99
C ASP A 325 19.14 0.65 -12.78
N GLY A 326 19.71 -0.22 -11.93
CA GLY A 326 19.06 -0.68 -10.71
C GLY A 326 18.71 0.45 -9.73
N VAL A 327 19.64 1.39 -9.50
CA VAL A 327 19.39 2.58 -8.67
C VAL A 327 18.25 3.43 -9.24
N ALA A 328 18.18 3.60 -10.57
CA ALA A 328 17.08 4.34 -11.19
C ALA A 328 15.73 3.63 -10.99
N LEU A 329 15.66 2.31 -11.16
CA LEU A 329 14.46 1.52 -10.90
C LEU A 329 14.02 1.60 -9.43
N LEU A 330 14.96 1.52 -8.49
CA LEU A 330 14.68 1.65 -7.05
C LEU A 330 14.12 3.02 -6.69
N LYS A 331 14.62 4.09 -7.32
CA LYS A 331 14.07 5.44 -7.13
C LYS A 331 12.64 5.56 -7.67
N VAL A 332 12.36 4.94 -8.82
CA VAL A 332 10.98 4.85 -9.34
C VAL A 332 10.10 4.09 -8.34
N TRP A 333 10.55 2.94 -7.86
CA TRP A 333 9.83 2.11 -6.89
C TRP A 333 9.47 2.87 -5.60
N LEU A 334 10.45 3.59 -5.01
CA LEU A 334 10.25 4.42 -3.82
C LEU A 334 9.23 5.54 -4.09
N ARG A 335 9.34 6.20 -5.24
CA ARG A 335 8.50 7.34 -5.62
C ARG A 335 7.04 6.93 -5.85
N GLN A 336 6.79 5.78 -6.48
CA GLN A 336 5.42 5.28 -6.66
C GLN A 336 4.72 5.00 -5.33
N ARG A 337 5.48 4.74 -4.26
CA ARG A 337 4.98 4.45 -2.90
C ARG A 337 5.10 5.65 -1.95
N GLU A 338 5.56 6.80 -2.46
CA GLU A 338 5.79 8.03 -1.68
C GLU A 338 6.70 7.82 -0.46
N LEU A 339 7.69 6.93 -0.58
CA LEU A 339 8.64 6.57 0.48
C LEU A 339 9.86 7.50 0.51
N ASP A 340 10.17 8.18 -0.59
CA ASP A 340 11.32 9.08 -0.75
C ASP A 340 11.05 10.54 -0.38
N LYS A 341 9.81 10.89 -0.03
CA LYS A 341 9.38 12.27 0.25
C LYS A 341 9.62 12.66 1.72
N GLY A 342 9.80 13.96 1.95
CA GLY A 342 9.79 14.58 3.28
C GLY A 342 10.95 14.21 4.20
N LEU A 343 10.91 14.73 5.43
CA LEU A 343 11.87 14.40 6.49
C LEU A 343 11.74 12.93 6.89
N GLY A 344 12.87 12.23 6.96
CA GLY A 344 12.93 10.81 7.28
C GLY A 344 12.52 9.86 6.16
N GLY A 345 12.27 10.36 4.94
CA GLY A 345 12.01 9.52 3.78
C GLY A 345 13.20 8.61 3.44
N PHE A 346 12.91 7.40 2.97
CA PHE A 346 13.92 6.46 2.48
C PHE A 346 14.38 6.91 1.09
N SER A 347 15.32 7.87 1.07
CA SER A 347 15.66 8.63 -0.12
C SER A 347 16.42 7.82 -1.18
N GLY A 348 16.43 8.33 -2.40
CA GLY A 348 17.27 7.80 -3.48
C GLY A 348 18.77 7.80 -3.16
N PHE A 349 19.23 8.63 -2.21
CA PHE A 349 20.61 8.60 -1.71
C PHE A 349 20.85 7.40 -0.79
N ILE A 350 19.95 7.14 0.17
CA ILE A 350 20.03 5.99 1.08
C ILE A 350 20.03 4.69 0.27
N VAL A 351 19.14 4.56 -0.73
CA VAL A 351 19.10 3.33 -1.56
C VAL A 351 20.37 3.18 -2.42
N SER A 352 20.97 4.28 -2.86
CA SER A 352 22.25 4.24 -3.61
C SER A 352 23.40 3.78 -2.70
N MET A 353 23.41 4.23 -1.45
CA MET A 353 24.36 3.76 -0.43
C MET A 353 24.14 2.30 -0.07
N LEU A 354 22.89 1.84 -0.03
CA LEU A 354 22.56 0.43 0.20
C LEU A 354 23.07 -0.45 -0.95
N VAL A 355 22.94 -0.01 -2.20
CA VAL A 355 23.57 -0.69 -3.35
C VAL A 355 25.08 -0.75 -3.17
N ALA A 356 25.73 0.35 -2.78
CA ALA A 356 27.17 0.35 -2.52
C ALA A 356 27.57 -0.63 -1.38
N PHE A 357 26.75 -0.76 -0.34
CA PHE A 357 26.95 -1.71 0.76
C PHE A 357 26.82 -3.17 0.30
N LEU A 358 25.83 -3.50 -0.53
CA LEU A 358 25.70 -4.86 -1.06
C LEU A 358 26.80 -5.21 -2.05
N VAL A 359 27.35 -4.22 -2.77
CA VAL A 359 28.54 -4.41 -3.60
C VAL A 359 29.78 -4.63 -2.75
N SER A 360 30.01 -3.84 -1.69
CA SER A 360 31.18 -4.00 -0.81
C SER A 360 31.18 -5.33 -0.05
N THR A 361 30.00 -5.81 0.33
CA THR A 361 29.80 -7.13 0.96
C THR A 361 29.71 -8.30 -0.02
N ARG A 362 29.92 -8.05 -1.33
CA ARG A 362 29.88 -9.05 -2.42
C ARG A 362 28.56 -9.81 -2.53
N LYS A 363 27.45 -9.20 -2.09
CA LYS A 363 26.09 -9.73 -2.29
C LYS A 363 25.51 -9.35 -3.67
N ILE A 364 26.04 -8.29 -4.28
CA ILE A 364 25.73 -7.86 -5.65
C ILE A 364 27.04 -7.67 -6.42
N HIS A 365 27.05 -8.03 -7.71
CA HIS A 365 28.20 -7.89 -8.61
C HIS A 365 27.99 -6.78 -9.64
N THR A 366 29.10 -6.19 -10.11
CA THR A 366 29.08 -5.11 -11.12
C THR A 366 28.57 -5.54 -12.50
N THR A 367 28.49 -6.85 -12.76
CA THR A 367 27.97 -7.45 -13.99
C THR A 367 26.46 -7.67 -13.97
N MET A 368 25.79 -7.48 -12.82
CA MET A 368 24.34 -7.68 -12.71
C MET A 368 23.56 -6.64 -13.50
N SER A 369 22.47 -7.07 -14.12
CA SER A 369 21.50 -6.20 -14.78
C SER A 369 20.72 -5.34 -13.77
N GLY A 370 20.12 -4.24 -14.24
CA GLY A 370 19.32 -3.36 -13.37
C GLY A 370 18.16 -4.06 -12.67
N TYR A 371 17.51 -5.01 -13.34
CA TYR A 371 16.46 -5.83 -12.74
C TYR A 371 16.98 -6.73 -11.61
N GLN A 372 18.13 -7.40 -11.84
CA GLN A 372 18.74 -8.24 -10.80
C GLN A 372 19.14 -7.41 -9.57
N VAL A 373 19.66 -6.19 -9.77
CA VAL A 373 19.98 -5.26 -8.69
C VAL A 373 18.72 -4.85 -7.92
N LEU A 374 17.64 -4.47 -8.62
CA LEU A 374 16.34 -4.17 -8.03
C LEU A 374 15.86 -5.33 -7.15
N ARG A 375 15.80 -6.54 -7.71
CA ARG A 375 15.32 -7.73 -7.00
C ARG A 375 16.19 -8.05 -5.78
N SER A 376 17.51 -7.99 -5.88
CA SER A 376 18.42 -8.25 -4.75
C SER A 376 18.26 -7.23 -3.63
N ILE A 377 18.05 -5.95 -3.96
CA ILE A 377 17.83 -4.90 -2.95
C ILE A 377 16.47 -5.06 -2.27
N LEU A 378 15.41 -5.36 -3.04
CA LEU A 378 14.08 -5.63 -2.48
C LEU A 378 14.11 -6.86 -1.56
N GLN A 379 14.78 -7.93 -1.98
CA GLN A 379 14.98 -9.11 -1.14
C GLN A 379 15.71 -8.79 0.17
N PHE A 380 16.76 -7.97 0.11
CA PHE A 380 17.48 -7.53 1.30
C PHE A 380 16.58 -6.74 2.25
N LEU A 381 15.83 -5.75 1.74
CA LEU A 381 14.91 -4.94 2.52
C LEU A 381 13.77 -5.77 3.12
N ALA A 382 13.26 -6.76 2.39
CA ALA A 382 12.18 -7.64 2.83
C ALA A 382 12.59 -8.55 4.01
N THR A 383 13.87 -8.90 4.12
CA THR A 383 14.36 -9.92 5.06
C THR A 383 15.25 -9.36 6.18
N THR A 384 15.86 -8.21 5.97
CA THR A 384 16.78 -7.61 6.96
C THR A 384 16.02 -6.55 7.75
N ASP A 385 16.06 -6.64 9.08
CA ASP A 385 15.51 -5.62 9.95
C ASP A 385 16.61 -4.69 10.48
N LEU A 386 16.74 -3.50 9.89
CA LEU A 386 17.70 -2.48 10.31
C LEU A 386 17.33 -1.79 11.62
N THR A 387 16.15 -2.07 12.18
CA THR A 387 15.77 -1.60 13.53
C THR A 387 16.35 -2.45 14.65
N VAL A 388 16.82 -3.65 14.32
CA VAL A 388 17.48 -4.57 15.25
C VAL A 388 18.93 -4.80 14.84
N ASN A 389 19.15 -5.10 13.57
CA ASN A 389 20.44 -5.47 13.01
C ASN A 389 20.96 -4.34 12.11
N GLY A 390 21.61 -3.35 12.74
CA GLY A 390 22.21 -2.22 12.03
C GLY A 390 23.32 -2.68 11.09
N ILE A 391 23.55 -1.92 10.01
CA ILE A 391 24.61 -2.20 9.03
C ILE A 391 25.63 -1.07 8.96
N SER A 392 26.82 -1.35 8.41
CA SER A 392 27.92 -0.39 8.30
C SER A 392 28.69 -0.55 7.00
N LEU A 393 29.00 0.57 6.35
CA LEU A 393 29.95 0.65 5.24
C LEU A 393 31.41 0.79 5.72
N CYS A 394 31.63 1.12 7.00
CA CYS A 394 32.96 1.27 7.57
C CYS A 394 33.64 -0.10 7.65
N SER A 395 34.80 -0.23 6.97
CA SER A 395 35.63 -1.44 6.99
C SER A 395 36.79 -1.33 7.99
N SER A 396 36.92 -0.21 8.69
CA SER A 396 37.98 0.01 9.68
C SER A 396 37.69 -0.75 10.97
N SER A 397 38.71 -1.44 11.50
CA SER A 397 38.68 -2.11 12.80
C SER A 397 39.21 -1.21 13.93
N ASP A 398 39.25 0.11 13.72
CA ASP A 398 39.73 1.06 14.72
C ASP A 398 38.84 1.01 15.99
N PRO A 399 39.40 0.65 17.16
CA PRO A 399 38.64 0.54 18.40
C PRO A 399 38.13 1.88 18.93
N SER A 400 38.59 3.01 18.39
CA SER A 400 38.10 4.34 18.75
C SER A 400 36.76 4.71 18.09
N LEU A 401 36.31 3.93 17.10
CA LEU A 401 35.03 4.13 16.45
C LEU A 401 33.86 3.65 17.32
N PRO A 402 32.73 4.38 17.32
CA PRO A 402 31.51 3.93 18.00
C PRO A 402 31.01 2.58 17.44
N ALA A 403 30.53 1.72 18.34
CA ALA A 403 29.93 0.45 17.95
C ALA A 403 28.52 0.68 17.39
N LEU A 404 28.01 -0.28 16.60
CA LEU A 404 26.62 -0.25 16.13
C LEU A 404 25.60 -0.14 17.28
N ALA A 405 25.90 -0.77 18.42
CA ALA A 405 25.06 -0.70 19.62
C ALA A 405 24.94 0.74 20.16
N ASP A 406 25.99 1.54 20.07
CA ASP A 406 25.97 2.94 20.52
C ASP A 406 25.01 3.79 19.66
N PHE A 407 24.88 3.47 18.37
CA PHE A 407 23.91 4.13 17.50
C PHE A 407 22.47 3.65 17.74
N HIS A 408 22.26 2.36 18.01
CA HIS A 408 20.92 1.82 18.33
C HIS A 408 20.35 2.36 19.64
N GLN A 409 21.21 2.82 20.57
CA GLN A 409 20.75 3.55 21.75
C GLN A 409 20.15 4.92 21.41
N ALA A 410 20.54 5.53 20.28
CA ALA A 410 20.14 6.88 19.90
C ALA A 410 19.13 6.91 18.73
N PHE A 411 19.15 5.91 17.85
CA PHE A 411 18.36 5.89 16.63
C PHE A 411 17.63 4.56 16.45
N PRO A 412 16.38 4.58 15.93
CA PRO A 412 15.64 3.36 15.68
C PRO A 412 16.11 2.59 14.45
N VAL A 413 16.82 3.22 13.50
CA VAL A 413 17.30 2.58 12.26
C VAL A 413 18.76 2.96 12.06
N VAL A 414 19.64 1.97 11.92
CA VAL A 414 21.09 2.21 11.86
C VAL A 414 21.69 1.73 10.55
N PHE A 415 22.23 2.66 9.78
CA PHE A 415 23.07 2.41 8.62
C PHE A 415 24.27 3.37 8.64
N LEU A 416 25.43 2.88 9.04
CA LEU A 416 26.64 3.69 9.15
C LEU A 416 27.32 3.91 7.81
N ASP A 417 27.79 5.13 7.61
CA ASP A 417 28.57 5.54 6.47
C ASP A 417 30.01 4.97 6.50
N PRO A 418 30.81 5.18 5.44
CA PRO A 418 32.18 4.67 5.37
C PRO A 418 33.11 5.19 6.47
N SER A 419 32.80 6.36 7.06
CA SER A 419 33.60 6.92 8.17
C SER A 419 33.34 6.24 9.51
N GLY A 420 32.23 5.52 9.66
CA GLY A 420 31.79 4.90 10.91
C GLY A 420 31.21 5.89 11.94
N HIS A 421 31.17 7.19 11.64
CA HIS A 421 30.69 8.22 12.58
C HIS A 421 29.27 8.70 12.28
N LEU A 422 28.79 8.55 11.05
CA LEU A 422 27.53 9.10 10.59
C LEU A 422 26.52 7.99 10.30
N ASN A 423 25.34 8.08 10.93
CA ASN A 423 24.18 7.25 10.58
C ASN A 423 23.42 7.89 9.40
N LEU A 424 23.39 7.22 8.26
CA LEU A 424 22.68 7.63 7.05
C LEU A 424 21.16 7.59 7.23
N CYS A 425 20.66 6.75 8.14
CA CYS A 425 19.24 6.59 8.44
C CYS A 425 18.79 7.35 9.70
N ALA A 426 19.56 8.33 10.19
CA ALA A 426 19.27 9.02 11.44
C ALA A 426 17.85 9.61 11.50
N ASP A 427 17.36 10.20 10.41
CA ASP A 427 16.01 10.78 10.37
C ASP A 427 14.92 9.75 9.99
N VAL A 428 15.30 8.52 9.58
CA VAL A 428 14.35 7.47 9.19
C VAL A 428 13.74 6.86 10.44
N THR A 429 12.42 7.02 10.60
CA THR A 429 11.69 6.46 11.74
C THR A 429 11.54 4.94 11.61
N ALA A 430 11.36 4.24 12.74
CA ALA A 430 11.05 2.80 12.74
C ALA A 430 9.84 2.48 11.85
N SER A 431 8.76 3.26 11.98
CA SER A 431 7.55 3.10 11.17
C SER A 431 7.81 3.27 9.66
N THR A 432 8.67 4.20 9.25
CA THR A 432 9.04 4.38 7.84
C THR A 432 9.84 3.20 7.33
N TYR A 433 10.82 2.70 8.10
CA TYR A 433 11.58 1.52 7.68
C TYR A 433 10.72 0.26 7.62
N ARG A 434 9.83 0.03 8.59
CA ARG A 434 8.85 -1.07 8.55
C ARG A 434 7.93 -0.97 7.35
N GLN A 435 7.52 0.24 6.95
CA GLN A 435 6.76 0.45 5.72
C GLN A 435 7.58 0.07 4.49
N VAL A 436 8.86 0.48 4.40
CA VAL A 436 9.76 0.07 3.30
C VAL A 436 9.91 -1.45 3.24
N GLN A 437 10.08 -2.11 4.39
CA GLN A 437 10.20 -3.56 4.48
C GLN A 437 8.92 -4.27 4.04
N HIS A 438 7.75 -3.82 4.52
CA HIS A 438 6.45 -4.36 4.11
C HIS A 438 6.23 -4.21 2.60
N GLU A 439 6.51 -3.03 2.04
CA GLU A 439 6.41 -2.81 0.60
C GLU A 439 7.40 -3.67 -0.19
N ALA A 440 8.59 -3.92 0.33
CA ALA A 440 9.56 -4.82 -0.28
C ALA A 440 9.08 -6.27 -0.27
N GLN A 441 8.44 -6.74 0.81
CA GLN A 441 7.83 -8.07 0.89
C GLN A 441 6.72 -8.25 -0.14
N LEU A 442 5.79 -7.28 -0.25
CA LEU A 442 4.75 -7.29 -1.28
C LEU A 442 5.33 -7.27 -2.68
N SER A 443 6.40 -6.48 -2.89
CA SER A 443 7.09 -6.41 -4.18
C SER A 443 7.76 -7.73 -4.55
N MET A 444 8.34 -8.44 -3.59
CA MET A 444 8.93 -9.76 -3.83
C MET A 444 7.86 -10.80 -4.16
N ALA A 445 6.73 -10.83 -3.43
CA ALA A 445 5.61 -11.72 -3.74
C ALA A 445 5.06 -11.47 -5.15
N LEU A 446 4.96 -10.20 -5.56
CA LEU A 446 4.55 -9.81 -6.91
C LEU A 446 5.54 -10.28 -7.98
N LEU A 447 6.85 -10.12 -7.75
CA LEU A 447 7.90 -10.56 -8.68
C LEU A 447 8.03 -12.09 -8.76
N ASP A 448 7.57 -12.82 -7.74
CA ASP A 448 7.53 -14.29 -7.73
C ASP A 448 6.24 -14.83 -8.35
N SER A 449 5.22 -13.99 -8.50
CA SER A 449 3.97 -14.34 -9.18
C SER A 449 4.21 -14.52 -10.68
N ARG A 450 3.48 -15.45 -11.30
CA ARG A 450 3.51 -15.68 -12.75
C ARG A 450 2.56 -14.74 -13.52
N ALA A 451 2.04 -13.69 -12.87
CA ALA A 451 1.11 -12.76 -13.49
C ALA A 451 1.86 -11.80 -14.45
N ASP A 452 1.27 -11.55 -15.63
CA ASP A 452 1.89 -10.76 -16.70
C ASP A 452 1.98 -9.25 -16.39
N ASP A 453 1.27 -8.75 -15.37
CA ASP A 453 1.16 -7.32 -15.02
C ASP A 453 2.10 -6.86 -13.88
N GLY A 454 2.92 -7.76 -13.33
CA GLY A 454 3.77 -7.48 -12.16
C GLY A 454 4.69 -6.26 -12.32
N PHE A 455 5.24 -6.02 -13.52
CA PHE A 455 6.07 -4.83 -13.79
C PHE A 455 5.29 -3.52 -13.66
N GLN A 456 4.10 -3.46 -14.25
CA GLN A 456 3.26 -2.26 -14.23
C GLN A 456 2.77 -1.95 -12.81
N LEU A 457 2.35 -2.98 -12.07
CA LEU A 457 1.95 -2.85 -10.68
C LEU A 457 3.13 -2.40 -9.79
N LEU A 458 4.35 -2.88 -10.06
CA LEU A 458 5.52 -2.54 -9.27
C LEU A 458 6.05 -1.11 -9.51
N LEU A 459 6.17 -0.69 -10.77
CA LEU A 459 6.94 0.51 -11.16
C LEU A 459 6.12 1.63 -11.81
N MET A 460 4.89 1.34 -12.25
CA MET A 460 4.06 2.31 -12.97
C MET A 460 2.79 2.71 -12.20
N THR A 461 2.41 1.97 -11.17
CA THR A 461 1.16 2.21 -10.42
C THR A 461 1.41 3.03 -9.15
N PRO A 462 0.86 4.26 -9.04
CA PRO A 462 0.97 5.06 -7.83
C PRO A 462 0.17 4.44 -6.66
N LYS A 463 0.82 4.35 -5.51
CA LYS A 463 0.31 3.74 -4.28
C LYS A 463 0.22 4.77 -3.14
N PRO A 464 -0.71 5.75 -3.21
CA PRO A 464 -0.86 6.77 -2.17
C PRO A 464 -1.44 6.16 -0.89
N MET A 465 -1.14 6.79 0.25
CA MET A 465 -1.56 6.34 1.59
C MET A 465 -3.06 6.04 1.71
N ILE A 466 -3.91 6.89 1.11
CA ILE A 466 -5.39 6.77 1.12
C ILE A 466 -5.95 5.50 0.50
N ARG A 467 -5.19 4.84 -0.39
CA ARG A 467 -5.56 3.53 -0.94
C ARG A 467 -4.77 2.39 -0.31
N ALA A 468 -3.64 2.68 0.35
CA ALA A 468 -2.75 1.69 0.92
C ALA A 468 -3.13 1.24 2.33
N PHE A 469 -3.74 2.13 3.13
CA PHE A 469 -4.10 1.87 4.53
C PHE A 469 -5.62 1.78 4.69
N ASP A 470 -6.08 0.94 5.62
CA ASP A 470 -7.50 0.70 5.83
C ASP A 470 -8.18 1.90 6.48
N HIS A 471 -7.59 2.42 7.55
CA HIS A 471 -8.05 3.59 8.28
C HIS A 471 -7.00 4.69 8.29
N ILE A 472 -7.45 5.94 8.27
CA ILE A 472 -6.59 7.12 8.27
C ILE A 472 -7.00 8.08 9.37
N LEU A 473 -6.01 8.56 10.09
CA LEU A 473 -6.14 9.52 11.17
C LEU A 473 -5.42 10.81 10.77
N HIS A 474 -6.08 11.95 10.94
CA HIS A 474 -5.51 13.27 10.76
C HIS A 474 -5.47 14.00 12.10
N LEU A 475 -4.28 14.42 12.53
CA LEU A 475 -4.09 15.26 13.71
C LEU A 475 -3.99 16.73 13.29
N CYS A 476 -4.95 17.55 13.71
CA CYS A 476 -4.90 18.99 13.53
C CYS A 476 -5.71 19.76 14.60
N PRO A 477 -5.27 20.97 15.01
CA PRO A 477 -4.06 21.67 14.55
C PRO A 477 -2.78 21.10 15.18
N LEU A 478 -1.67 21.12 14.43
CA LEU A 478 -0.38 20.58 14.89
C LEU A 478 0.19 21.30 16.10
N SER A 479 -0.23 22.53 16.39
CA SER A 479 0.17 23.25 17.61
C SER A 479 -0.16 22.49 18.90
N ARG A 480 -1.12 21.55 18.88
CA ARG A 480 -1.40 20.67 20.02
C ARG A 480 -0.26 19.71 20.35
N LEU A 481 0.56 19.34 19.37
CA LEU A 481 1.73 18.50 19.60
C LEU A 481 2.78 19.19 20.47
N GLN A 482 2.83 20.53 20.48
CA GLN A 482 3.68 21.26 21.41
C GLN A 482 3.28 20.96 22.87
N ALA A 483 1.99 21.01 23.19
CA ALA A 483 1.48 20.64 24.52
C ALA A 483 1.73 19.15 24.83
N ALA A 484 1.59 18.27 23.84
CA ALA A 484 1.90 16.85 23.97
C ALA A 484 3.37 16.62 24.35
N CYS A 485 4.32 17.35 23.76
CA CYS A 485 5.73 17.26 24.15
C CYS A 485 5.95 17.61 25.63
N HIS A 486 5.24 18.61 26.16
CA HIS A 486 5.31 18.94 27.59
C HIS A 486 4.74 17.82 28.47
N ARG A 487 3.56 17.30 28.12
CA ARG A 487 2.87 16.21 28.83
C ARG A 487 3.73 14.95 28.90
N LEU A 488 4.36 14.60 27.77
CA LEU A 488 5.23 13.45 27.59
C LEU A 488 6.69 13.70 28.05
N LYS A 489 7.00 14.90 28.57
CA LYS A 489 8.33 15.31 29.06
C LYS A 489 9.45 15.20 28.01
N LEU A 490 9.14 15.47 26.74
CA LEU A 490 10.03 15.31 25.57
C LEU A 490 11.01 16.47 25.36
N TRP A 491 11.55 17.01 26.46
CA TRP A 491 12.47 18.15 26.40
C TRP A 491 13.82 17.82 25.77
N PRO A 492 14.44 16.65 26.06
CA PRO A 492 15.66 16.23 25.36
C PRO A 492 15.47 16.14 23.84
N GLU A 493 14.36 15.57 23.39
CA GLU A 493 14.01 15.40 21.98
C GLU A 493 13.75 16.75 21.31
N LEU A 494 13.02 17.66 21.97
CA LEU A 494 12.84 19.03 21.48
C LEU A 494 14.18 19.76 21.31
N GLN A 495 15.10 19.58 22.25
CA GLN A 495 16.43 20.19 22.19
C GLN A 495 17.26 19.63 21.03
N ASP A 496 17.24 18.31 20.83
CA ASP A 496 17.96 17.63 19.76
C ASP A 496 17.39 17.97 18.37
N HIS A 497 16.05 17.96 18.25
CA HIS A 497 15.35 18.37 17.04
C HIS A 497 15.25 19.89 16.85
N GLY A 498 15.99 20.70 17.61
CA GLY A 498 16.02 22.16 17.43
C GLY A 498 14.65 22.84 17.44
N GLY A 499 13.73 22.38 18.28
CA GLY A 499 12.39 22.96 18.45
C GLY A 499 11.27 22.36 17.59
N ASP A 500 11.57 21.37 16.74
CA ASP A 500 10.54 20.68 15.97
C ASP A 500 9.76 19.70 16.84
N TYR A 501 8.65 20.20 17.39
CA TYR A 501 7.75 19.41 18.23
C TYR A 501 7.02 18.31 17.44
N VAL A 502 6.91 18.39 16.10
CA VAL A 502 6.27 17.35 15.31
C VAL A 502 7.19 16.13 15.28
N SER A 503 8.46 16.34 14.91
CA SER A 503 9.48 15.29 14.90
C SER A 503 9.71 14.70 16.30
N ALA A 504 9.79 15.55 17.33
CA ALA A 504 9.98 15.10 18.71
C ALA A 504 8.81 14.25 19.24
N ALA A 505 7.56 14.61 18.93
CA ALA A 505 6.38 13.86 19.39
C ALA A 505 6.12 12.59 18.56
N LEU A 506 6.56 12.53 17.31
CA LEU A 506 6.18 11.47 16.37
C LEU A 506 6.53 10.07 16.88
N GLY A 507 7.79 9.84 17.30
CA GLY A 507 8.24 8.55 17.82
C GLY A 507 7.37 8.06 18.98
N PRO A 508 7.31 8.79 20.11
CA PRO A 508 6.48 8.44 21.26
C PRO A 508 5.00 8.22 20.93
N LEU A 509 4.41 9.04 20.04
CA LEU A 509 3.02 8.86 19.62
C LEU A 509 2.82 7.58 18.80
N THR A 510 3.71 7.27 17.87
CA THR A 510 3.62 6.03 17.10
C THR A 510 3.78 4.80 17.99
N THR A 511 4.72 4.81 18.95
CA THR A 511 4.89 3.72 19.92
C THR A 511 3.66 3.54 20.81
N LEU A 512 3.07 4.64 21.28
CA LEU A 512 1.84 4.61 22.08
C LEU A 512 0.69 3.94 21.30
N LEU A 513 0.51 4.31 20.03
CA LEU A 513 -0.56 3.76 19.19
C LEU A 513 -0.28 2.31 18.78
N GLU A 514 0.96 1.95 18.48
CA GLU A 514 1.36 0.56 18.19
C GLU A 514 1.09 -0.36 19.39
N GLN A 515 1.45 0.07 20.60
CA GLN A 515 1.17 -0.66 21.84
C GLN A 515 -0.33 -0.78 22.10
N GLY A 516 -1.09 0.30 21.90
CA GLY A 516 -2.52 0.35 22.17
C GLY A 516 -3.37 -0.46 21.21
N LEU A 517 -3.06 -0.42 19.92
CA LEU A 517 -3.79 -1.16 18.89
C LEU A 517 -3.38 -2.64 18.84
N GLY A 518 -2.17 -2.97 19.29
CA GLY A 518 -1.72 -4.34 19.56
C GLY A 518 -1.98 -5.31 18.41
N SER A 519 -2.76 -6.37 18.68
CA SER A 519 -3.07 -7.42 17.71
C SER A 519 -3.88 -6.94 16.49
N ARG A 520 -4.56 -5.79 16.58
CA ARG A 520 -5.40 -5.23 15.52
C ARG A 520 -4.62 -4.55 14.41
N LEU A 521 -3.40 -4.10 14.71
CA LEU A 521 -2.57 -3.32 13.79
C LEU A 521 -1.54 -4.22 13.12
N HIS A 522 -1.52 -4.23 11.79
CA HIS A 522 -0.45 -4.86 11.00
C HIS A 522 0.73 -3.90 10.80
N LEU A 523 0.45 -2.66 10.37
CA LEU A 523 1.45 -1.65 10.08
C LEU A 523 0.88 -0.25 10.37
N LEU A 524 1.67 0.59 11.05
CA LEU A 524 1.42 2.02 11.20
C LEU A 524 2.42 2.78 10.36
N ALA A 525 1.94 3.77 9.59
CA ALA A 525 2.77 4.71 8.87
C ALA A 525 2.32 6.14 9.12
N HIS A 526 3.20 7.11 8.88
CA HIS A 526 2.87 8.53 8.94
C HIS A 526 3.11 9.22 7.59
N SER A 527 2.37 10.30 7.35
CA SER A 527 2.57 11.15 6.19
C SER A 527 3.94 11.80 6.22
N ARG A 528 4.48 11.97 5.03
CA ARG A 528 5.71 12.71 4.76
C ARG A 528 5.33 13.87 3.83
N PRO A 529 4.98 15.04 4.37
CA PRO A 529 4.57 16.16 3.54
C PRO A 529 5.71 16.54 2.60
N PRO A 530 5.40 17.02 1.38
CA PRO A 530 6.42 17.56 0.49
C PRO A 530 7.14 18.72 1.20
N VAL A 531 8.42 18.87 0.90
CA VAL A 531 9.23 19.94 1.46
C VAL A 531 8.71 21.29 0.95
N SER A 532 8.45 22.22 1.87
CA SER A 532 7.97 23.56 1.53
C SER A 532 9.04 24.37 0.80
N GLU A 533 8.61 25.12 -0.22
CA GLU A 533 9.38 26.17 -0.87
C GLU A 533 8.76 27.53 -0.52
N TRP A 534 9.58 28.54 -0.25
CA TRP A 534 9.09 29.90 0.06
C TRP A 534 9.99 30.96 -0.55
N ASP A 535 9.42 32.16 -0.69
CA ASP A 535 10.12 33.31 -1.28
C ASP A 535 11.21 33.85 -0.34
N ILE A 536 12.28 34.41 -0.91
CA ILE A 536 13.42 34.92 -0.14
C ILE A 536 13.07 36.08 0.79
N SER A 537 12.00 36.82 0.49
CA SER A 537 11.51 37.94 1.30
C SER A 537 10.61 37.50 2.47
N GLN A 538 10.24 36.23 2.54
CA GLN A 538 9.36 35.68 3.58
C GLN A 538 10.13 35.03 4.71
N ASP A 539 9.56 35.09 5.91
CA ASP A 539 10.08 34.31 7.05
C ASP A 539 9.95 32.80 6.78
N PRO A 540 10.86 31.97 7.33
CA PRO A 540 10.79 30.52 7.17
C PRO A 540 9.44 29.94 7.66
N PRO A 541 8.91 28.89 7.01
CA PRO A 541 7.66 28.24 7.42
C PRO A 541 7.74 27.66 8.83
N LYS A 542 6.78 27.98 9.69
CA LYS A 542 6.71 27.45 11.05
C LYS A 542 6.16 26.03 11.04
N HIS A 543 6.53 25.22 12.03
CA HIS A 543 5.98 23.85 12.19
C HIS A 543 4.45 23.83 12.23
N ARG A 544 3.81 24.88 12.77
CA ARG A 544 2.34 25.03 12.84
C ARG A 544 1.69 25.31 11.49
N ASP A 545 2.46 25.76 10.50
CA ASP A 545 1.97 26.11 9.17
C ASP A 545 1.77 24.84 8.32
N SER A 546 2.36 23.72 8.73
CA SER A 546 1.98 22.39 8.25
C SER A 546 0.57 22.07 8.72
N ARG A 547 -0.33 21.75 7.77
CA ARG A 547 -1.77 21.70 8.03
C ARG A 547 -2.19 20.49 8.87
N VAL A 548 -1.52 19.35 8.71
CA VAL A 548 -1.98 18.07 9.26
C VAL A 548 -0.85 17.04 9.36
N LEU A 549 -0.85 16.25 10.43
CA LEU A 549 -0.06 15.01 10.54
C LEU A 549 -1.03 13.86 10.29
N THR A 550 -0.79 13.09 9.23
CA THR A 550 -1.64 11.96 8.87
C THR A 550 -0.98 10.66 9.29
N LEU A 551 -1.72 9.77 9.94
CA LEU A 551 -1.30 8.42 10.29
C LEU A 551 -2.20 7.42 9.55
N GLY A 552 -1.60 6.44 8.90
CA GLY A 552 -2.29 5.34 8.24
C GLY A 552 -2.18 4.07 9.07
N LEU A 553 -3.30 3.39 9.25
CA LEU A 553 -3.42 2.13 9.98
C LEU A 553 -3.80 1.02 9.00
N LEU A 554 -2.91 0.04 8.84
CA LEU A 554 -3.16 -1.18 8.10
C LEU A 554 -3.58 -2.23 9.13
N LEU A 555 -4.78 -2.77 9.01
CA LEU A 555 -5.44 -3.51 10.08
C LEU A 555 -5.43 -5.02 9.80
N ARG A 556 -5.40 -5.82 10.87
CA ARG A 556 -5.54 -7.28 10.82
C ARG A 556 -7.01 -7.66 11.02
N PRO A 557 -7.68 -8.30 10.04
CA PRO A 557 -9.09 -8.69 10.14
C PRO A 557 -9.43 -9.48 11.41
N GLU A 558 -8.54 -10.37 11.86
CA GLU A 558 -8.74 -11.25 13.01
C GLU A 558 -8.89 -10.49 14.33
N GLY A 559 -8.20 -9.35 14.45
CA GLY A 559 -8.23 -8.51 15.65
C GLY A 559 -9.42 -7.55 15.70
N LEU A 560 -10.08 -7.26 14.58
CA LEU A 560 -11.08 -6.17 14.50
C LEU A 560 -12.42 -6.49 15.16
N THR A 561 -12.79 -7.76 15.28
CA THR A 561 -14.08 -8.16 15.86
C THR A 561 -14.06 -8.28 17.39
N SER A 562 -12.87 -8.32 18.00
CA SER A 562 -12.76 -8.38 19.46
C SER A 562 -13.23 -7.07 20.09
N VAL A 563 -14.08 -7.14 21.11
CA VAL A 563 -14.45 -5.99 21.95
C VAL A 563 -13.63 -5.91 23.23
N LEU A 564 -12.74 -6.89 23.45
CA LEU A 564 -12.03 -7.07 24.70
C LEU A 564 -10.53 -7.04 24.45
N GLU A 565 -9.82 -6.22 25.22
CA GLU A 565 -8.36 -6.29 25.36
C GLU A 565 -8.02 -7.03 26.65
N LEU A 566 -7.31 -8.14 26.51
CA LEU A 566 -6.87 -8.95 27.64
C LEU A 566 -5.53 -8.42 28.16
N GLY A 567 -5.51 -8.03 29.43
CA GLY A 567 -4.30 -7.71 30.17
C GLY A 567 -3.70 -8.92 30.89
N PRO A 568 -2.61 -8.73 31.63
CA PRO A 568 -2.00 -9.76 32.48
C PRO A 568 -2.90 -10.14 33.67
N GLU A 569 -2.54 -11.20 34.38
CA GLU A 569 -3.22 -11.61 35.62
C GLU A 569 -3.03 -10.57 36.73
N ALA A 570 -4.01 -10.42 37.61
CA ALA A 570 -4.09 -9.32 38.57
C ALA A 570 -2.92 -9.26 39.58
N ASP A 571 -2.27 -10.41 39.82
CA ASP A 571 -1.14 -10.60 40.72
C ASP A 571 0.22 -10.36 40.06
N GLN A 572 0.26 -10.26 38.72
CA GLN A 572 1.48 -10.02 37.97
C GLN A 572 1.90 -8.55 38.03
N PRO A 573 3.21 -8.22 38.12
CA PRO A 573 3.68 -6.83 38.16
C PRO A 573 3.31 -6.04 36.89
N GLU A 574 3.17 -6.71 35.75
CA GLU A 574 2.71 -6.13 34.48
C GLU A 574 1.30 -5.54 34.57
N ALA A 575 0.45 -5.99 35.50
CA ALA A 575 -0.90 -5.47 35.70
C ALA A 575 -0.90 -4.00 36.14
N ALA A 576 0.11 -3.57 36.90
CA ALA A 576 0.25 -2.16 37.27
C ALA A 576 0.55 -1.29 36.04
N ALA A 577 1.43 -1.76 35.16
CA ALA A 577 1.76 -1.07 33.91
C ALA A 577 0.54 -1.02 32.97
N PHE A 578 -0.24 -2.10 32.89
CA PHE A 578 -1.47 -2.15 32.10
C PHE A 578 -2.52 -1.15 32.61
N ARG A 579 -2.76 -1.08 33.93
CA ARG A 579 -3.65 -0.08 34.54
C ARG A 579 -3.18 1.34 34.30
N GLN A 580 -1.89 1.61 34.39
CA GLN A 580 -1.35 2.94 34.11
C GLN A 580 -1.50 3.32 32.63
N PHE A 581 -1.31 2.36 31.73
CA PHE A 581 -1.43 2.57 30.29
C PHE A 581 -2.88 2.86 29.86
N TRP A 582 -3.84 2.08 30.37
CA TRP A 582 -5.26 2.25 29.99
C TRP A 582 -6.03 3.23 30.88
N GLY A 583 -5.48 3.60 32.04
CA GLY A 583 -6.08 4.54 32.98
C GLY A 583 -7.46 4.06 33.45
N SER A 584 -8.46 4.94 33.37
CA SER A 584 -9.81 4.67 33.83
C SER A 584 -10.57 3.60 33.05
N ARG A 585 -10.02 3.10 31.93
CA ARG A 585 -10.63 2.03 31.12
C ARG A 585 -10.24 0.63 31.56
N SER A 586 -9.20 0.48 32.40
CA SER A 586 -8.78 -0.82 32.94
C SER A 586 -9.70 -1.25 34.07
N GLU A 587 -10.19 -2.48 34.01
CA GLU A 587 -10.99 -3.10 35.07
C GLU A 587 -10.56 -4.55 35.32
N LEU A 588 -10.73 -5.03 36.55
CA LEU A 588 -10.52 -6.43 36.90
C LEU A 588 -11.73 -7.26 36.48
N ARG A 589 -11.48 -8.29 35.69
CA ARG A 589 -12.54 -9.18 35.20
C ARG A 589 -12.20 -10.64 35.47
N ARG A 590 -13.20 -11.37 35.99
CA ARG A 590 -13.14 -12.83 36.12
C ARG A 590 -13.61 -13.48 34.82
N PHE A 591 -12.81 -14.40 34.29
CA PHE A 591 -13.06 -15.13 33.04
C PHE A 591 -13.67 -16.52 33.31
N GLN A 592 -14.15 -17.18 32.25
CA GLN A 592 -14.81 -18.49 32.36
C GLN A 592 -13.86 -19.60 32.84
N ASP A 593 -12.56 -19.43 32.60
CA ASP A 593 -11.48 -20.27 33.13
C ASP A 593 -11.17 -20.01 34.62
N GLY A 594 -11.86 -19.06 35.25
CA GLY A 594 -11.66 -18.67 36.64
C GLY A 594 -10.55 -17.65 36.87
N ALA A 595 -9.74 -17.34 35.83
CA ALA A 595 -8.67 -16.38 35.93
C ALA A 595 -9.21 -14.96 36.16
N ILE A 596 -8.54 -14.18 37.01
CA ILE A 596 -8.83 -12.77 37.25
C ILE A 596 -7.73 -11.96 36.60
N ARG A 597 -8.07 -11.22 35.54
CA ARG A 597 -7.13 -10.46 34.74
C ARG A 597 -7.57 -9.01 34.65
N GLU A 598 -6.60 -8.11 34.44
CA GLU A 598 -6.91 -6.77 33.96
C GLU A 598 -7.47 -6.88 32.54
N ALA A 599 -8.48 -6.07 32.22
CA ALA A 599 -9.07 -6.04 30.90
C ALA A 599 -9.63 -4.66 30.55
N VAL A 600 -9.73 -4.38 29.25
CA VAL A 600 -10.45 -3.21 28.71
C VAL A 600 -11.58 -3.69 27.82
N VAL A 601 -12.78 -3.19 28.07
CA VAL A 601 -13.98 -3.49 27.28
C VAL A 601 -14.35 -2.28 26.43
N TRP A 602 -14.43 -2.49 25.12
CA TRP A 602 -14.89 -1.49 24.15
C TRP A 602 -16.39 -1.63 23.89
N GLU A 603 -17.08 -0.50 23.87
CA GLU A 603 -18.51 -0.45 23.59
C GLU A 603 -18.76 -0.56 22.09
N ALA A 604 -19.21 -1.73 21.64
CA ALA A 604 -19.58 -1.98 20.25
C ALA A 604 -20.60 -3.14 20.15
N ALA A 605 -21.86 -2.80 19.89
CA ALA A 605 -22.95 -3.76 19.74
C ALA A 605 -23.03 -4.36 18.33
N SER A 606 -22.65 -3.59 17.31
CA SER A 606 -22.67 -4.02 15.90
C SER A 606 -21.26 -4.20 15.33
N LEU A 607 -21.16 -4.91 14.20
CA LEU A 607 -19.95 -5.03 13.40
C LEU A 607 -19.45 -3.67 12.90
N ALA A 608 -20.36 -2.75 12.56
CA ALA A 608 -20.01 -1.38 12.21
C ALA A 608 -19.25 -0.66 13.33
N GLN A 609 -19.76 -0.76 14.55
CA GLN A 609 -19.11 -0.18 15.72
C GLN A 609 -17.80 -0.90 16.06
N LYS A 610 -17.74 -2.23 15.90
CA LYS A 610 -16.52 -3.02 16.13
C LYS A 610 -15.40 -2.62 15.18
N ARG A 611 -15.70 -2.39 13.90
CA ARG A 611 -14.72 -1.86 12.93
C ARG A 611 -14.12 -0.55 13.42
N LEU A 612 -14.86 0.28 14.15
CA LEU A 612 -14.39 1.57 14.67
C LEU A 612 -13.76 1.51 16.08
N ILE A 613 -13.53 0.34 16.65
CA ILE A 613 -12.76 0.22 17.91
C ILE A 613 -11.37 0.85 17.82
N PRO A 614 -10.60 0.69 16.71
CA PRO A 614 -9.33 1.40 16.54
C PRO A 614 -9.45 2.92 16.68
N HIS A 615 -10.60 3.52 16.30
CA HIS A 615 -10.86 4.95 16.54
C HIS A 615 -10.95 5.24 18.04
N GLN A 616 -11.75 4.46 18.79
CA GLN A 616 -11.91 4.62 20.24
C GLN A 616 -10.58 4.44 21.00
N VAL A 617 -9.75 3.48 20.58
CA VAL A 617 -8.41 3.23 21.14
C VAL A 617 -7.52 4.46 20.94
N VAL A 618 -7.42 4.94 19.69
CA VAL A 618 -6.60 6.10 19.32
C VAL A 618 -7.01 7.33 20.12
N THR A 619 -8.30 7.68 20.14
CA THR A 619 -8.78 8.90 20.80
C THR A 619 -8.58 8.85 22.30
N HIS A 620 -8.80 7.68 22.92
CA HIS A 620 -8.56 7.48 24.35
C HIS A 620 -7.10 7.66 24.72
N LEU A 621 -6.18 7.00 24.00
CA LEU A 621 -4.75 7.03 24.32
C LEU A 621 -4.14 8.41 24.07
N LEU A 622 -4.51 9.07 22.98
CA LEU A 622 -4.06 10.42 22.68
C LEU A 622 -4.55 11.45 23.72
N ALA A 623 -5.81 11.33 24.18
CA ALA A 623 -6.32 12.19 25.24
C ALA A 623 -5.62 11.94 26.58
N LEU A 624 -5.43 10.66 26.95
CA LEU A 624 -4.87 10.27 28.24
C LEU A 624 -3.38 10.62 28.37
N HIS A 625 -2.57 10.29 27.36
CA HIS A 625 -1.11 10.38 27.45
C HIS A 625 -0.53 11.64 26.79
N ALA A 626 -1.19 12.18 25.77
CA ALA A 626 -0.68 13.32 24.98
C ALA A 626 -1.47 14.62 25.14
N ASP A 627 -2.57 14.61 25.91
CA ASP A 627 -3.48 15.77 26.06
C ASP A 627 -4.07 16.27 24.73
N ILE A 628 -4.25 15.35 23.78
CA ILE A 628 -4.83 15.64 22.46
C ILE A 628 -6.31 15.20 22.51
N PRO A 629 -7.26 16.15 22.52
CA PRO A 629 -8.68 15.82 22.60
C PRO A 629 -9.18 15.24 21.27
N ASP A 630 -10.30 14.52 21.32
CA ASP A 630 -11.00 13.94 20.17
C ASP A 630 -11.30 14.98 19.07
N THR A 631 -11.58 16.23 19.43
CA THR A 631 -11.81 17.32 18.46
C THR A 631 -10.61 17.65 17.57
N CYS A 632 -9.41 17.21 17.94
CA CYS A 632 -8.18 17.37 17.16
C CYS A 632 -7.85 16.14 16.29
N VAL A 633 -8.69 15.11 16.36
CA VAL A 633 -8.53 13.81 15.70
C VAL A 633 -9.63 13.69 14.64
N HIS A 634 -9.28 13.83 13.37
CA HIS A 634 -10.22 13.50 12.29
C HIS A 634 -9.94 12.09 11.79
N TYR A 635 -10.88 11.18 12.05
CA TYR A 635 -10.74 9.77 11.75
C TYR A 635 -11.56 9.36 10.52
N THR A 636 -10.90 8.70 9.58
CA THR A 636 -11.50 8.16 8.34
C THR A 636 -11.37 6.64 8.34
N GLY A 637 -12.46 5.96 8.66
CA GLY A 637 -12.53 4.48 8.64
C GLY A 637 -13.93 3.93 8.40
N GLY A 638 -14.96 4.65 8.87
CA GLY A 638 -16.38 4.32 8.66
C GLY A 638 -17.20 5.50 8.11
N PHE A 639 -16.57 6.43 7.41
CA PHE A 639 -17.26 7.64 6.89
C PHE A 639 -18.39 7.28 5.91
N LEU A 640 -18.20 6.20 5.14
CA LEU A 640 -19.18 5.72 4.16
C LEU A 640 -20.23 4.77 4.75
N ASP A 641 -20.11 4.35 6.02
CA ASP A 641 -21.01 3.37 6.63
C ASP A 641 -22.47 3.85 6.60
N ALA A 642 -22.71 5.15 6.80
CA ALA A 642 -24.04 5.76 6.75
C ALA A 642 -24.78 5.55 5.41
N LEU A 643 -24.07 5.30 4.31
CA LEU A 643 -24.67 5.08 2.99
C LEU A 643 -25.35 3.71 2.83
N ILE A 644 -24.98 2.75 3.68
CA ILE A 644 -25.46 1.37 3.69
C ILE A 644 -26.16 0.99 5.01
N GLN A 645 -26.36 1.95 5.91
CA GLN A 645 -27.19 1.79 7.10
C GLN A 645 -28.68 1.73 6.72
N GLY A 646 -29.45 0.91 7.44
CA GLY A 646 -30.89 0.79 7.24
C GLY A 646 -31.65 2.02 7.78
N LEU A 647 -32.80 2.34 7.19
CA LEU A 647 -33.63 3.50 7.60
C LEU A 647 -34.08 3.47 9.07
N LYS A 648 -34.15 2.28 9.69
CA LYS A 648 -34.62 2.08 11.08
C LYS A 648 -33.51 1.78 12.08
N GLU A 649 -32.33 1.37 11.62
CA GLU A 649 -31.20 0.95 12.45
C GLU A 649 -29.98 1.80 12.12
N THR A 650 -29.70 2.80 12.95
CA THR A 650 -28.58 3.73 12.75
C THR A 650 -27.24 3.19 13.25
N SER A 651 -27.25 2.10 14.03
CA SER A 651 -26.05 1.54 14.65
C SER A 651 -25.42 0.39 13.86
N SER A 652 -26.12 -0.21 12.90
CA SER A 652 -25.62 -1.35 12.10
C SER A 652 -25.59 -0.99 10.62
N THR A 653 -24.57 -1.47 9.92
CA THR A 653 -24.49 -1.43 8.46
C THR A 653 -25.18 -2.61 7.79
N GLY A 654 -25.97 -3.44 8.49
CA GLY A 654 -26.80 -4.51 7.92
C GLY A 654 -26.17 -5.91 7.90
N GLU A 655 -24.92 -6.07 8.34
CA GLU A 655 -24.24 -7.38 8.37
C GLU A 655 -24.92 -8.37 9.32
N GLU A 656 -25.43 -7.93 10.47
CA GLU A 656 -26.17 -8.80 11.38
C GLU A 656 -27.47 -9.31 10.75
N ALA A 657 -28.17 -8.46 9.99
CA ALA A 657 -29.39 -8.82 9.29
C ALA A 657 -29.10 -9.81 8.15
N LEU A 658 -28.03 -9.61 7.39
CA LEU A 658 -27.55 -10.57 6.39
C LEU A 658 -27.24 -11.92 7.05
N ALA A 659 -26.48 -11.92 8.15
CA ALA A 659 -26.14 -13.14 8.87
C ALA A 659 -27.36 -13.85 9.45
N ALA A 660 -28.37 -13.11 9.92
CA ALA A 660 -29.64 -13.69 10.39
C ALA A 660 -30.40 -14.38 9.26
N ALA A 661 -30.47 -13.77 8.07
CA ALA A 661 -31.11 -14.35 6.91
C ALA A 661 -30.37 -15.61 6.41
N VAL A 662 -29.04 -15.59 6.39
CA VAL A 662 -28.21 -16.77 6.05
C VAL A 662 -28.43 -17.92 7.03
N ARG A 663 -28.41 -17.67 8.35
CA ARG A 663 -28.71 -18.73 9.33
C ARG A 663 -30.11 -19.31 9.14
N CYS A 664 -31.10 -18.45 8.86
CA CYS A 664 -32.47 -18.90 8.60
C CYS A 664 -32.55 -19.78 7.34
N TYR A 665 -31.77 -19.44 6.31
CA TYR A 665 -31.61 -20.25 5.10
C TYR A 665 -30.95 -21.61 5.40
N ASP A 666 -29.87 -21.66 6.19
CA ASP A 666 -29.18 -22.91 6.53
C ASP A 666 -30.11 -23.87 7.28
N ASP A 667 -30.94 -23.36 8.18
CA ASP A 667 -31.99 -24.12 8.85
C ASP A 667 -33.04 -24.65 7.88
N LEU A 668 -33.52 -23.81 6.95
CA LEU A 668 -34.48 -24.23 5.93
C LEU A 668 -33.87 -25.29 5.01
N SER A 669 -32.61 -25.13 4.63
CA SER A 669 -31.87 -26.10 3.81
C SER A 669 -31.84 -27.46 4.49
N ARG A 670 -31.51 -27.51 5.79
CA ARG A 670 -31.54 -28.77 6.57
C ARG A 670 -32.92 -29.42 6.63
N MET A 671 -33.99 -28.63 6.74
CA MET A 671 -35.36 -29.15 6.67
C MET A 671 -35.69 -29.74 5.30
N LEU A 672 -35.32 -29.05 4.21
CA LEU A 672 -35.53 -29.52 2.84
C LEU A 672 -34.79 -30.83 2.55
N TRP A 673 -33.57 -30.98 3.05
CA TRP A 673 -32.81 -32.23 2.98
C TRP A 673 -33.45 -33.38 3.77
N GLY A 674 -34.10 -33.07 4.89
CA GLY A 674 -34.79 -34.04 5.75
C GLY A 674 -36.24 -34.32 5.37
N LEU A 675 -36.73 -33.81 4.23
CA LEU A 675 -38.12 -34.02 3.81
C LEU A 675 -38.37 -35.46 3.38
N GLU A 676 -39.29 -36.13 4.08
CA GLU A 676 -39.74 -37.47 3.73
C GLU A 676 -41.03 -37.42 2.89
N GLY A 677 -41.21 -38.35 1.96
CA GLY A 677 -42.46 -38.47 1.18
C GLY A 677 -42.57 -37.62 -0.09
N LEU A 678 -41.46 -37.01 -0.53
CA LEU A 678 -41.30 -36.54 -1.92
C LEU A 678 -41.05 -37.75 -2.85
N PRO A 679 -41.61 -37.77 -4.08
CA PRO A 679 -41.37 -38.85 -5.04
C PRO A 679 -39.92 -39.02 -5.48
N LEU A 680 -39.16 -37.93 -5.45
CA LEU A 680 -37.73 -37.89 -5.71
C LEU A 680 -37.06 -37.15 -4.55
N THR A 681 -35.96 -37.70 -4.03
CA THR A 681 -35.24 -37.10 -2.93
C THR A 681 -34.57 -35.78 -3.36
N VAL A 682 -34.40 -34.86 -2.41
CA VAL A 682 -33.67 -33.61 -2.63
C VAL A 682 -32.18 -33.91 -2.70
N SER A 683 -31.53 -33.57 -3.80
CA SER A 683 -30.11 -33.83 -4.03
C SER A 683 -29.22 -32.61 -3.76
N ALA A 684 -29.76 -31.39 -3.85
CA ALA A 684 -29.05 -30.17 -3.51
C ALA A 684 -30.01 -29.02 -3.24
N VAL A 685 -29.67 -28.17 -2.26
CA VAL A 685 -30.36 -26.91 -1.97
C VAL A 685 -29.34 -25.79 -2.09
N GLN A 686 -29.54 -24.88 -3.03
CA GLN A 686 -28.56 -23.85 -3.37
C GLN A 686 -29.20 -22.46 -3.36
N GLY A 687 -28.53 -21.50 -2.71
CA GLY A 687 -28.96 -20.12 -2.66
C GLY A 687 -28.63 -19.36 -3.94
N ALA A 688 -29.55 -18.53 -4.43
CA ALA A 688 -29.31 -17.66 -5.59
C ALA A 688 -29.45 -16.16 -5.30
N HIS A 689 -29.99 -15.81 -4.12
CA HIS A 689 -30.25 -14.42 -3.72
C HIS A 689 -28.97 -13.69 -3.27
N PRO A 690 -28.80 -12.37 -3.56
CA PRO A 690 -27.64 -11.58 -3.10
C PRO A 690 -27.39 -11.61 -1.58
N VAL A 691 -28.46 -11.71 -0.79
CA VAL A 691 -28.37 -11.88 0.69
C VAL A 691 -27.51 -13.09 1.07
N LEU A 692 -27.61 -14.20 0.34
CA LEU A 692 -26.92 -15.45 0.66
C LEU A 692 -25.41 -15.41 0.34
N ARG A 693 -25.00 -14.40 -0.44
CA ARG A 693 -23.59 -14.03 -0.69
C ARG A 693 -23.20 -12.71 -0.02
N TYR A 694 -24.00 -12.22 0.93
CA TYR A 694 -23.77 -10.99 1.71
C TYR A 694 -23.68 -9.69 0.90
N THR A 695 -24.17 -9.64 -0.34
CA THR A 695 -24.03 -8.45 -1.21
C THR A 695 -25.32 -7.67 -1.40
N GLU A 696 -26.40 -8.02 -0.69
CA GLU A 696 -27.64 -7.25 -0.70
C GLU A 696 -27.46 -5.90 0.00
N VAL A 697 -27.79 -4.80 -0.67
CA VAL A 697 -27.51 -3.44 -0.14
C VAL A 697 -28.34 -3.19 1.11
N PHE A 698 -29.62 -3.51 1.07
CA PHE A 698 -30.53 -3.39 2.21
C PHE A 698 -31.16 -4.75 2.48
N PRO A 699 -30.59 -5.56 3.39
CA PRO A 699 -31.09 -6.91 3.62
C PRO A 699 -32.56 -6.89 4.07
N PRO A 700 -33.36 -7.91 3.68
CA PRO A 700 -34.74 -8.02 4.11
C PRO A 700 -34.77 -8.17 5.63
N THR A 701 -35.60 -7.38 6.30
CA THR A 701 -35.84 -7.50 7.74
C THR A 701 -36.95 -8.52 8.01
N PRO A 702 -36.88 -9.33 9.08
CA PRO A 702 -37.97 -10.21 9.47
C PRO A 702 -39.29 -9.45 9.58
N ALA A 703 -40.26 -9.82 8.75
CA ALA A 703 -41.58 -9.23 8.74
C ALA A 703 -42.57 -10.18 9.40
N ARG A 704 -43.25 -9.70 10.44
CA ARG A 704 -44.39 -10.39 11.04
C ARG A 704 -45.63 -9.57 10.76
N PRO A 705 -46.55 -10.03 9.90
CA PRO A 705 -47.78 -9.29 9.66
C PRO A 705 -48.55 -9.17 10.98
N ALA A 706 -48.82 -7.94 11.41
CA ALA A 706 -49.67 -7.70 12.57
C ALA A 706 -51.10 -8.10 12.19
N CYS A 707 -51.54 -9.31 12.57
CA CYS A 707 -52.84 -9.85 12.15
C CYS A 707 -54.03 -8.90 12.45
N SER A 708 -53.91 -8.04 13.47
CA SER A 708 -54.88 -6.99 13.80
C SER A 708 -55.06 -5.91 12.72
N PHE A 709 -54.09 -5.77 11.82
CA PHE A 709 -54.14 -4.80 10.72
C PHE A 709 -54.92 -5.33 9.51
N TYR A 710 -55.38 -6.58 9.57
CA TYR A 710 -55.98 -7.27 8.44
C TYR A 710 -57.34 -7.85 8.81
N GLU A 711 -58.25 -7.85 7.85
CA GLU A 711 -59.47 -8.65 7.90
C GLU A 711 -59.21 -10.02 7.29
N HIS A 712 -59.74 -11.06 7.93
CA HIS A 712 -59.59 -12.44 7.47
C HIS A 712 -60.66 -12.76 6.42
N LEU A 713 -60.26 -12.89 5.15
CA LEU A 713 -61.12 -13.39 4.09
C LEU A 713 -61.11 -14.92 4.12
N ARG A 714 -62.03 -15.50 4.89
CA ARG A 714 -62.14 -16.96 5.08
C ARG A 714 -62.28 -17.73 3.76
N GLU A 715 -63.02 -17.19 2.80
CA GLU A 715 -63.24 -17.82 1.48
C GLU A 715 -61.97 -18.02 0.65
N ARG A 716 -60.97 -17.16 0.85
CA ARG A 716 -59.72 -17.15 0.06
C ARG A 716 -58.48 -17.43 0.90
N ALA A 717 -58.66 -17.82 2.16
CA ALA A 717 -57.58 -17.98 3.14
C ALA A 717 -56.55 -16.84 3.09
N SER A 718 -57.02 -15.59 2.95
CA SER A 718 -56.20 -14.41 2.68
C SER A 718 -56.43 -13.31 3.71
N LEU A 719 -55.41 -12.50 3.95
CA LEU A 719 -55.47 -11.31 4.81
C LEU A 719 -55.67 -10.07 3.95
N LEU A 720 -56.75 -9.32 4.18
CA LEU A 720 -57.02 -8.05 3.52
C LEU A 720 -56.57 -6.89 4.41
N PRO A 721 -55.68 -5.99 3.95
CA PRO A 721 -55.29 -4.83 4.75
C PRO A 721 -56.50 -3.95 5.06
N ARG A 722 -56.66 -3.57 6.32
CA ARG A 722 -57.74 -2.67 6.73
C ARG A 722 -57.48 -1.25 6.22
N PRO A 723 -58.52 -0.50 5.82
CA PRO A 723 -58.35 0.88 5.33
C PRO A 723 -57.74 1.84 6.36
N ASP A 724 -57.97 1.58 7.66
CA ASP A 724 -57.48 2.42 8.77
C ASP A 724 -56.05 2.09 9.22
N LYS A 725 -55.35 1.20 8.51
CA LYS A 725 -54.05 0.65 8.91
C LYS A 725 -53.01 0.81 7.79
N PRO A 726 -51.72 0.90 8.12
CA PRO A 726 -50.67 1.03 7.12
C PRO A 726 -50.63 -0.20 6.22
N CYS A 727 -50.29 0.01 4.95
CA CYS A 727 -50.07 -1.07 4.00
C CYS A 727 -49.00 -2.04 4.50
N PRO A 728 -49.08 -3.33 4.10
CA PRO A 728 -48.06 -4.32 4.44
C PRO A 728 -46.70 -3.86 3.95
N ALA A 729 -45.66 -4.05 4.77
CA ALA A 729 -44.30 -3.86 4.31
C ALA A 729 -44.02 -4.84 3.17
N TYR A 730 -43.41 -4.35 2.08
CA TYR A 730 -42.90 -5.23 1.03
C TYR A 730 -41.77 -6.10 1.62
N VAL A 731 -41.86 -7.41 1.40
CA VAL A 731 -40.84 -8.38 1.82
C VAL A 731 -40.31 -9.04 0.56
N GLU A 732 -39.06 -8.77 0.24
CA GLU A 732 -38.40 -9.39 -0.91
C GLU A 732 -38.16 -10.88 -0.66
N PRO A 733 -38.63 -11.78 -1.53
CA PRO A 733 -38.46 -13.21 -1.35
C PRO A 733 -37.06 -13.68 -1.78
N MET A 734 -36.36 -14.36 -0.88
CA MET A 734 -35.02 -14.90 -1.13
C MET A 734 -35.08 -16.16 -1.99
N THR A 735 -34.53 -16.10 -3.20
CA THR A 735 -34.58 -17.23 -4.14
C THR A 735 -33.63 -18.36 -3.74
N VAL A 736 -34.17 -19.58 -3.70
CA VAL A 736 -33.49 -20.85 -3.39
C VAL A 736 -33.81 -21.86 -4.49
N VAL A 737 -32.81 -22.57 -4.98
CA VAL A 737 -32.91 -23.59 -6.02
C VAL A 737 -32.79 -24.98 -5.37
N CYS A 738 -33.78 -25.83 -5.59
CA CYS A 738 -33.83 -27.19 -5.08
C CYS A 738 -33.67 -28.16 -6.25
N HIS A 739 -32.58 -28.94 -6.27
CA HIS A 739 -32.38 -30.01 -7.22
C HIS A 739 -32.90 -31.32 -6.65
N LEU A 740 -33.51 -32.13 -7.50
CA LEU A 740 -33.98 -33.47 -7.18
C LEU A 740 -33.00 -34.50 -7.73
N GLU A 741 -33.01 -35.70 -7.16
CA GLU A 741 -32.20 -36.82 -7.64
C GLU A 741 -32.47 -37.15 -9.13
N GLY A 742 -31.47 -37.76 -9.76
CA GLY A 742 -31.57 -38.16 -11.16
C GLY A 742 -32.65 -39.22 -11.37
N SER A 743 -33.56 -38.97 -12.30
CA SER A 743 -34.58 -39.95 -12.72
C SER A 743 -34.70 -40.03 -14.24
N GLY A 744 -34.91 -41.23 -14.76
CA GLY A 744 -35.22 -41.46 -16.18
C GLY A 744 -36.68 -41.20 -16.54
N GLN A 745 -37.55 -40.99 -15.54
CA GLN A 745 -39.00 -40.83 -15.73
C GLN A 745 -39.43 -39.39 -16.06
N TRP A 746 -38.47 -38.47 -16.18
CA TRP A 746 -38.77 -37.09 -16.59
C TRP A 746 -39.21 -37.05 -18.07
N PRO A 747 -40.26 -36.27 -18.40
CA PRO A 747 -40.69 -36.08 -19.78
C PRO A 747 -39.58 -35.46 -20.66
N GLN A 748 -39.64 -35.71 -21.97
CA GLN A 748 -38.75 -35.07 -22.97
C GLN A 748 -39.33 -33.77 -23.56
N ASP A 749 -40.55 -33.41 -23.19
CA ASP A 749 -41.23 -32.18 -23.64
C ASP A 749 -41.16 -31.08 -22.57
N ALA A 750 -40.84 -29.85 -22.98
CA ALA A 750 -40.64 -28.73 -22.07
C ALA A 750 -41.94 -28.32 -21.32
N GLU A 751 -43.11 -28.42 -21.95
CA GLU A 751 -44.39 -28.13 -21.31
C GLU A 751 -44.75 -29.20 -20.27
N ALA A 752 -44.52 -30.48 -20.60
CA ALA A 752 -44.69 -31.57 -19.67
C ALA A 752 -43.76 -31.43 -18.45
N ILE A 753 -42.48 -31.06 -18.64
CA ILE A 753 -41.53 -30.80 -17.55
C ILE A 753 -42.05 -29.66 -16.65
N ARG A 754 -42.57 -28.58 -17.22
CA ARG A 754 -43.16 -27.47 -16.44
C ARG A 754 -44.29 -27.94 -15.52
N ARG A 755 -45.19 -28.80 -16.02
CA ARG A 755 -46.30 -29.34 -15.23
C ARG A 755 -45.83 -30.30 -14.14
N VAL A 756 -44.87 -31.17 -14.45
CA VAL A 756 -44.28 -32.07 -13.44
C VAL A 756 -43.59 -31.27 -12.33
N ARG A 757 -42.83 -30.21 -12.67
CA ARG A 757 -42.25 -29.30 -11.66
C ARG A 757 -43.32 -28.63 -10.82
N ALA A 758 -44.42 -28.16 -11.41
CA ALA A 758 -45.54 -27.60 -10.66
C ALA A 758 -46.13 -28.62 -9.66
N ALA A 759 -46.23 -29.90 -10.03
CA ALA A 759 -46.65 -30.96 -9.12
C ALA A 759 -45.67 -31.18 -7.96
N PHE A 760 -44.36 -31.16 -8.24
CA PHE A 760 -43.33 -31.19 -7.18
C PHE A 760 -43.43 -29.97 -6.26
N GLN A 761 -43.71 -28.78 -6.79
CA GLN A 761 -43.90 -27.56 -5.98
C GLN A 761 -45.10 -27.69 -5.03
N LEU A 762 -46.23 -28.19 -5.50
CA LEU A 762 -47.41 -28.46 -4.66
C LEU A 762 -47.08 -29.46 -3.55
N ARG A 763 -46.45 -30.58 -3.91
CA ARG A 763 -46.09 -31.62 -2.94
C ARG A 763 -45.07 -31.13 -1.91
N LEU A 764 -44.09 -30.34 -2.33
CA LEU A 764 -43.10 -29.73 -1.45
C LEU A 764 -43.77 -28.79 -0.44
N ALA A 765 -44.72 -27.95 -0.87
CA ALA A 765 -45.47 -27.07 0.02
C ALA A 765 -46.30 -27.86 1.05
N GLU A 766 -47.01 -28.91 0.62
CA GLU A 766 -47.77 -29.78 1.52
C GLU A 766 -46.90 -30.41 2.61
N LEU A 767 -45.73 -30.95 2.23
CA LEU A 767 -44.84 -31.63 3.16
C LEU A 767 -44.20 -30.65 4.16
N LEU A 768 -43.77 -29.48 3.70
CA LEU A 768 -43.25 -28.44 4.60
C LEU A 768 -44.32 -27.97 5.61
N MET A 769 -45.58 -27.87 5.18
CA MET A 769 -46.71 -27.57 6.08
C MET A 769 -46.96 -28.70 7.08
N GLN A 770 -46.95 -29.96 6.63
CA GLN A 770 -47.28 -31.12 7.47
C GLN A 770 -46.18 -31.51 8.46
N GLN A 771 -44.91 -31.53 8.01
CA GLN A 771 -43.79 -32.04 8.80
C GLN A 771 -43.11 -30.95 9.64
N HIS A 772 -43.10 -29.70 9.15
CA HIS A 772 -42.39 -28.60 9.80
C HIS A 772 -43.28 -27.41 10.21
N GLY A 773 -44.58 -27.45 9.92
CA GLY A 773 -45.53 -26.41 10.32
C GLY A 773 -45.29 -25.05 9.66
N LEU A 774 -44.54 -24.99 8.55
CA LEU A 774 -44.22 -23.75 7.85
C LEU A 774 -45.39 -23.28 7.00
N GLN A 775 -45.58 -21.96 6.88
CA GLN A 775 -46.57 -21.40 5.97
C GLN A 775 -46.01 -21.38 4.55
N CYS A 776 -46.66 -22.08 3.62
CA CYS A 776 -46.21 -22.22 2.25
C CYS A 776 -47.30 -21.80 1.26
N ARG A 777 -46.89 -21.18 0.16
CA ARG A 777 -47.76 -20.87 -0.99
C ARG A 777 -47.09 -21.36 -2.27
N ALA A 778 -47.59 -22.49 -2.79
CA ALA A 778 -47.14 -23.04 -4.06
C ALA A 778 -47.74 -22.29 -5.26
N THR A 779 -46.95 -22.15 -6.31
CA THR A 779 -47.34 -21.71 -7.65
C THR A 779 -46.77 -22.69 -8.67
N ALA A 780 -47.14 -22.54 -9.95
CA ALA A 780 -46.61 -23.40 -11.01
C ALA A 780 -45.08 -23.33 -11.20
N THR A 781 -44.44 -22.24 -10.74
CA THR A 781 -43.00 -22.00 -10.97
C THR A 781 -42.16 -22.09 -9.69
N HIS A 782 -42.76 -21.78 -8.54
CA HIS A 782 -42.05 -21.68 -7.26
C HIS A 782 -42.99 -21.90 -6.08
N THR A 783 -42.42 -22.19 -4.92
CA THR A 783 -43.11 -22.21 -3.62
C THR A 783 -42.52 -21.12 -2.73
N ASP A 784 -43.35 -20.17 -2.31
CA ASP A 784 -42.97 -19.16 -1.31
C ASP A 784 -43.19 -19.74 0.10
N VAL A 785 -42.17 -19.66 0.95
CA VAL A 785 -42.15 -20.23 2.31
C VAL A 785 -41.83 -19.12 3.31
N LEU A 786 -42.71 -18.90 4.28
CA LEU A 786 -42.47 -17.98 5.39
C LEU A 786 -41.83 -18.74 6.56
N LYS A 787 -40.58 -18.38 6.89
CA LYS A 787 -39.82 -18.93 8.02
C LYS A 787 -39.19 -17.81 8.82
N ASP A 788 -39.45 -17.77 10.13
CA ASP A 788 -38.93 -16.77 11.07
C ASP A 788 -39.15 -15.29 10.66
N GLY A 789 -40.16 -15.02 9.83
CA GLY A 789 -40.45 -13.68 9.29
C GLY A 789 -39.73 -13.37 7.96
N PHE A 790 -38.90 -14.28 7.46
CA PHE A 790 -38.31 -14.22 6.13
C PHE A 790 -39.13 -15.01 5.12
N VAL A 791 -39.17 -14.54 3.87
CA VAL A 791 -39.82 -15.24 2.76
C VAL A 791 -38.75 -15.86 1.87
N PHE A 792 -38.83 -17.17 1.65
CA PHE A 792 -37.96 -17.91 0.74
C PHE A 792 -38.75 -18.39 -0.47
N ARG A 793 -38.24 -18.13 -1.66
CA ARG A 793 -38.82 -18.59 -2.92
C ARG A 793 -38.08 -19.81 -3.44
N ILE A 794 -38.65 -20.99 -3.22
CA ILE A 794 -38.07 -22.27 -3.59
C ILE A 794 -38.46 -22.62 -5.03
N ARG A 795 -37.45 -22.83 -5.88
CA ARG A 795 -37.60 -23.28 -7.27
C ARG A 795 -37.05 -24.70 -7.42
N VAL A 796 -37.92 -25.65 -7.76
CA VAL A 796 -37.51 -27.00 -8.14
C VAL A 796 -36.86 -26.94 -9.52
N ALA A 797 -35.59 -27.30 -9.61
CA ALA A 797 -34.82 -27.32 -10.84
C ALA A 797 -34.62 -28.76 -11.32
N TYR A 798 -34.68 -28.95 -12.64
CA TYR A 798 -34.34 -30.20 -13.30
C TYR A 798 -33.11 -30.00 -14.18
N GLN A 799 -32.05 -30.76 -13.92
CA GLN A 799 -30.72 -30.54 -14.52
C GLN A 799 -30.69 -30.63 -16.04
N ARG A 800 -31.55 -31.47 -16.66
CA ARG A 800 -31.60 -31.63 -18.12
C ARG A 800 -32.52 -30.63 -18.82
N GLU A 801 -33.31 -29.86 -18.10
CA GLU A 801 -34.26 -28.92 -18.72
C GLU A 801 -33.57 -27.86 -19.60
N PRO A 802 -32.44 -27.23 -19.21
CA PRO A 802 -31.74 -26.31 -20.10
C PRO A 802 -31.30 -26.99 -21.40
N GLN A 803 -30.86 -28.26 -21.35
CA GLN A 803 -30.42 -29.02 -22.53
C GLN A 803 -31.59 -29.28 -23.48
N ILE A 804 -32.77 -29.63 -22.94
CA ILE A 804 -34.00 -29.83 -23.72
C ILE A 804 -34.44 -28.50 -24.36
N LEU A 805 -34.28 -27.37 -23.67
CA LEU A 805 -34.58 -26.05 -24.22
C LEU A 805 -33.59 -25.57 -25.30
N ARG A 806 -32.46 -26.26 -25.49
CA ARG A 806 -31.54 -26.04 -26.61
C ARG A 806 -31.97 -26.81 -27.86
N GLU A 807 -32.82 -27.83 -27.74
CA GLU A 807 -33.29 -28.62 -28.87
C GLU A 807 -34.26 -27.80 -29.72
N THR A 808 -33.85 -27.47 -30.94
CA THR A 808 -34.68 -26.76 -31.92
C THR A 808 -34.94 -27.69 -33.09
N ARG A 809 -36.23 -27.96 -33.37
CA ARG A 809 -36.65 -28.78 -34.52
C ARG A 809 -36.80 -27.90 -35.75
N SER A 810 -36.11 -28.27 -36.85
CA SER A 810 -36.32 -27.66 -38.15
C SER A 810 -37.69 -28.07 -38.73
N PRO A 811 -38.24 -27.32 -39.70
CA PRO A 811 -39.47 -27.71 -40.42
C PRO A 811 -39.39 -29.10 -41.07
N GLU A 812 -38.18 -29.56 -41.41
CA GLU A 812 -37.88 -30.86 -42.01
C GLU A 812 -37.67 -31.98 -40.96
N GLY A 813 -37.80 -31.68 -39.66
CA GLY A 813 -37.72 -32.66 -38.58
C GLY A 813 -36.32 -32.89 -38.00
N MET A 814 -35.30 -32.13 -38.42
CA MET A 814 -33.93 -32.24 -37.90
C MET A 814 -33.82 -31.55 -36.52
N ILE A 815 -33.24 -32.24 -35.53
CA ILE A 815 -32.98 -31.66 -34.21
C ILE A 815 -31.61 -30.99 -34.23
N SER A 816 -31.56 -29.70 -33.98
CA SER A 816 -30.33 -28.93 -33.80
C SER A 816 -30.21 -28.45 -32.35
N LEU A 817 -29.02 -28.53 -31.77
CA LEU A 817 -28.74 -28.02 -30.42
C LEU A 817 -28.24 -26.58 -30.54
N ARG A 818 -29.04 -25.61 -30.10
CA ARG A 818 -28.69 -24.19 -30.14
C ARG A 818 -29.12 -23.50 -28.85
N ASP A 819 -28.25 -22.64 -28.33
CA ASP A 819 -28.62 -21.81 -27.20
C ASP A 819 -29.79 -20.87 -27.52
N THR A 820 -30.87 -21.05 -26.79
CA THR A 820 -32.05 -20.17 -26.82
C THR A 820 -32.01 -19.19 -25.64
N PRO A 821 -32.62 -17.99 -25.74
CA PRO A 821 -32.71 -17.08 -24.60
C PRO A 821 -33.38 -17.70 -23.37
N ALA A 822 -34.29 -18.66 -23.56
CA ALA A 822 -34.92 -19.40 -22.46
C ALA A 822 -33.96 -20.39 -21.80
N SER A 823 -33.20 -21.17 -22.61
CA SER A 823 -32.16 -22.08 -22.11
C SER A 823 -31.10 -21.33 -21.30
N LEU A 824 -30.54 -20.25 -21.86
CA LEU A 824 -29.47 -19.47 -21.21
C LEU A 824 -29.94 -18.87 -19.88
N ARG A 825 -31.17 -18.32 -19.83
CA ARG A 825 -31.74 -17.80 -18.58
C ARG A 825 -31.94 -18.88 -17.53
N LEU A 826 -32.44 -20.04 -17.93
CA LEU A 826 -32.67 -21.15 -16.99
C LEU A 826 -31.34 -21.67 -16.44
N GLU A 827 -30.35 -21.91 -17.31
CA GLU A 827 -29.00 -22.35 -16.90
C GLU A 827 -28.34 -21.33 -15.98
N ARG A 828 -28.46 -20.03 -16.29
CA ARG A 828 -27.98 -18.96 -15.41
C ARG A 828 -28.62 -19.06 -14.03
N ASP A 829 -29.95 -19.12 -13.97
CA ASP A 829 -30.71 -19.08 -12.71
C ASP A 829 -30.55 -20.33 -11.85
N THR A 830 -30.42 -21.52 -12.46
CA THR A 830 -30.39 -22.79 -11.73
C THR A 830 -29.00 -23.38 -11.55
N LYS A 831 -27.98 -22.91 -12.28
CA LYS A 831 -26.62 -23.46 -12.22
C LYS A 831 -25.55 -22.39 -11.97
N GLN A 832 -25.46 -21.37 -12.82
CA GLN A 832 -24.35 -20.40 -12.74
C GLN A 832 -24.47 -19.46 -11.54
N LEU A 833 -25.66 -18.89 -11.30
CA LEU A 833 -25.89 -17.95 -10.20
C LEU A 833 -25.77 -18.61 -8.82
N PRO A 834 -26.30 -19.84 -8.58
CA PRO A 834 -26.04 -20.54 -7.33
C PRO A 834 -24.56 -20.86 -7.09
N LEU A 835 -23.82 -21.25 -8.13
CA LEU A 835 -22.38 -21.49 -8.05
C LEU A 835 -21.63 -20.20 -7.66
N LEU A 836 -21.93 -19.09 -8.34
CA LEU A 836 -21.36 -17.78 -8.03
C LEU A 836 -21.70 -17.35 -6.59
N THR A 837 -22.94 -17.57 -6.16
CA THR A 837 -23.39 -17.25 -4.79
C THR A 837 -22.60 -18.04 -3.77
N SER A 838 -22.38 -19.33 -3.99
CA SER A 838 -21.55 -20.17 -3.11
C SER A 838 -20.09 -19.70 -3.06
N ALA A 839 -19.50 -19.36 -4.21
CA ALA A 839 -18.12 -18.89 -4.27
C ALA A 839 -17.93 -17.55 -3.55
N LEU A 840 -18.83 -16.58 -3.79
CA LEU A 840 -18.79 -15.27 -3.13
C LEU A 840 -19.16 -15.35 -1.63
N HIS A 841 -20.01 -16.30 -1.24
CA HIS A 841 -20.23 -16.60 0.17
C HIS A 841 -18.92 -17.04 0.83
N GLY A 842 -18.18 -17.97 0.21
CA GLY A 842 -16.86 -18.39 0.68
C GLY A 842 -15.87 -17.22 0.79
N LEU A 843 -15.85 -16.33 -0.23
CA LEU A 843 -15.03 -15.13 -0.23
C LEU A 843 -15.34 -14.21 0.96
N GLN A 844 -16.62 -13.99 1.28
CA GLN A 844 -17.01 -13.20 2.45
C GLN A 844 -16.51 -13.80 3.77
N GLN A 845 -16.50 -15.12 3.90
CA GLN A 845 -15.98 -15.77 5.12
C GLN A 845 -14.47 -15.56 5.27
N GLN A 846 -13.74 -15.50 4.16
CA GLN A 846 -12.30 -15.23 4.14
C GLN A 846 -11.99 -13.74 4.34
N HIS A 847 -12.80 -12.86 3.77
CA HIS A 847 -12.60 -11.41 3.78
C HIS A 847 -13.86 -10.67 4.25
N PRO A 848 -13.99 -10.39 5.57
CA PRO A 848 -15.19 -9.79 6.13
C PRO A 848 -15.60 -8.43 5.55
N ALA A 849 -14.65 -7.67 4.99
CA ALA A 849 -14.90 -6.36 4.38
C ALA A 849 -15.57 -6.44 3.00
N PHE A 850 -15.56 -7.60 2.32
CA PHE A 850 -16.09 -7.77 0.97
C PHE A 850 -17.55 -7.32 0.84
N SER A 851 -18.41 -7.76 1.76
CA SER A 851 -19.82 -7.39 1.82
C SER A 851 -20.01 -5.88 1.81
N GLY A 852 -19.30 -5.15 2.67
CA GLY A 852 -19.39 -3.69 2.75
C GLY A 852 -18.97 -3.02 1.45
N VAL A 853 -17.89 -3.50 0.81
CA VAL A 853 -17.39 -2.96 -0.46
C VAL A 853 -18.38 -3.19 -1.60
N ALA A 854 -18.88 -4.42 -1.76
CA ALA A 854 -19.85 -4.75 -2.81
C ALA A 854 -21.14 -3.93 -2.67
N ARG A 855 -21.62 -3.76 -1.43
CA ARG A 855 -22.84 -2.98 -1.14
C ARG A 855 -22.63 -1.49 -1.39
N LEU A 856 -21.48 -0.93 -1.03
CA LEU A 856 -21.13 0.46 -1.37
C LEU A 856 -21.01 0.66 -2.88
N ALA A 857 -20.38 -0.28 -3.60
CA ALA A 857 -20.27 -0.25 -5.05
C ALA A 857 -21.65 -0.24 -5.73
N LYS A 858 -22.53 -1.17 -5.36
CA LYS A 858 -23.93 -1.19 -5.83
C LYS A 858 -24.65 0.11 -5.49
N ARG A 859 -24.58 0.56 -4.23
CA ARG A 859 -25.24 1.79 -3.79
C ARG A 859 -24.81 3.00 -4.62
N TRP A 860 -23.51 3.11 -4.91
CA TRP A 860 -22.96 4.17 -5.73
C TRP A 860 -23.43 4.10 -7.19
N VAL A 861 -23.34 2.94 -7.85
CA VAL A 861 -23.81 2.76 -9.25
C VAL A 861 -25.30 3.07 -9.39
N ARG A 862 -26.13 2.59 -8.45
CA ARG A 862 -27.57 2.88 -8.45
C ARG A 862 -27.87 4.36 -8.22
N ALA A 863 -27.08 5.06 -7.40
CA ALA A 863 -27.21 6.50 -7.21
C ALA A 863 -26.88 7.32 -8.48
N GLN A 864 -26.09 6.76 -9.40
CA GLN A 864 -25.80 7.35 -10.72
C GLN A 864 -26.85 7.00 -11.79
N LEU A 865 -27.96 6.35 -11.41
CA LEU A 865 -29.02 5.88 -12.33
C LEU A 865 -28.55 4.82 -13.35
N LEU A 866 -27.42 4.16 -13.12
CA LEU A 866 -26.89 3.07 -13.95
C LEU A 866 -27.44 1.70 -13.50
N GLY A 867 -28.68 1.70 -13.01
CA GLY A 867 -29.38 0.57 -12.41
C GLY A 867 -29.66 -0.60 -13.34
N GLN A 868 -29.99 -0.27 -14.59
CA GLN A 868 -30.49 -1.25 -15.56
C GLN A 868 -29.38 -1.87 -16.41
N GLU A 869 -28.26 -1.15 -16.57
CA GLU A 869 -27.13 -1.56 -17.41
C GLU A 869 -26.20 -2.54 -16.70
N PHE A 870 -26.03 -2.41 -15.38
CA PHE A 870 -25.13 -3.26 -14.59
C PHE A 870 -25.91 -4.21 -13.69
N THR A 871 -25.65 -5.51 -13.85
CA THR A 871 -26.22 -6.53 -12.96
C THR A 871 -25.49 -6.56 -11.62
N ASP A 872 -26.18 -7.01 -10.59
CA ASP A 872 -25.60 -7.17 -9.26
C ASP A 872 -24.39 -8.12 -9.28
N GLU A 873 -24.46 -9.19 -10.06
CA GLU A 873 -23.37 -10.17 -10.23
C GLU A 873 -22.12 -9.52 -10.83
N SER A 874 -22.28 -8.61 -11.80
CA SER A 874 -21.15 -7.92 -12.41
C SER A 874 -20.42 -7.03 -11.41
N LEU A 875 -21.17 -6.30 -10.57
CA LEU A 875 -20.61 -5.44 -9.53
C LEU A 875 -19.98 -6.26 -8.40
N ASP A 876 -20.60 -7.38 -8.03
CA ASP A 876 -20.06 -8.33 -7.05
C ASP A 876 -18.71 -8.89 -7.52
N LEU A 877 -18.58 -9.24 -8.81
CA LEU A 877 -17.33 -9.76 -9.40
C LEU A 877 -16.23 -8.69 -9.46
N VAL A 878 -16.56 -7.45 -9.83
CA VAL A 878 -15.58 -6.34 -9.82
C VAL A 878 -15.12 -6.06 -8.38
N ALA A 879 -16.02 -6.11 -7.40
CA ALA A 879 -15.64 -5.99 -6.00
C ALA A 879 -14.78 -7.17 -5.54
N ALA A 880 -15.12 -8.41 -5.93
CA ALA A 880 -14.36 -9.62 -5.58
C ALA A 880 -12.93 -9.60 -6.12
N ALA A 881 -12.72 -9.03 -7.31
CA ALA A 881 -11.39 -8.87 -7.91
C ALA A 881 -10.42 -8.13 -6.96
N LEU A 882 -10.89 -7.16 -6.17
CA LEU A 882 -10.06 -6.39 -5.24
C LEU A 882 -9.51 -7.21 -4.06
N PHE A 883 -10.12 -8.36 -3.77
CA PHE A 883 -9.72 -9.27 -2.69
C PHE A 883 -8.89 -10.44 -3.20
N LEU A 884 -9.22 -10.93 -4.41
CA LEU A 884 -8.53 -12.06 -5.05
C LEU A 884 -7.24 -11.64 -5.76
N HIS A 885 -7.21 -10.41 -6.30
CA HIS A 885 -6.07 -9.81 -6.98
C HIS A 885 -5.78 -8.42 -6.37
N PRO A 886 -5.40 -8.36 -5.08
CA PRO A 886 -5.25 -7.09 -4.35
C PRO A 886 -4.01 -6.28 -4.76
N GLU A 887 -3.10 -6.85 -5.54
CA GLU A 887 -1.81 -6.27 -5.89
C GLU A 887 -1.97 -4.89 -6.58
N PRO A 888 -1.07 -3.92 -6.32
CA PRO A 888 0.11 -3.97 -5.46
C PRO A 888 -0.19 -3.74 -3.97
N PHE A 889 -1.45 -3.83 -3.55
CA PHE A 889 -1.89 -3.67 -2.17
C PHE A 889 -2.10 -5.03 -1.48
N THR A 890 -2.51 -5.01 -0.22
CA THR A 890 -3.07 -6.17 0.49
C THR A 890 -4.60 -6.20 0.34
N PRO A 891 -5.29 -7.33 0.53
CA PRO A 891 -6.76 -7.36 0.54
C PRO A 891 -7.34 -6.28 1.49
N PRO A 892 -8.40 -5.56 1.09
CA PRO A 892 -9.02 -4.55 1.95
C PRO A 892 -9.52 -5.15 3.28
N SER A 893 -9.19 -4.52 4.41
CA SER A 893 -9.77 -4.87 5.73
C SER A 893 -10.90 -3.92 6.15
N SER A 894 -11.13 -2.82 5.42
CA SER A 894 -12.25 -1.90 5.63
C SER A 894 -13.08 -1.67 4.36
N PRO A 895 -14.41 -1.46 4.49
CA PRO A 895 -15.27 -1.08 3.35
C PRO A 895 -14.83 0.23 2.68
N GLN A 896 -14.31 1.18 3.47
CA GLN A 896 -13.85 2.49 3.01
C GLN A 896 -12.75 2.37 1.94
N VAL A 897 -11.65 1.68 2.27
CA VAL A 897 -10.52 1.56 1.34
C VAL A 897 -10.86 0.69 0.13
N GLY A 898 -11.65 -0.36 0.33
CA GLY A 898 -12.11 -1.22 -0.76
C GLY A 898 -12.99 -0.46 -1.75
N PHE A 899 -13.88 0.41 -1.28
CA PHE A 899 -14.68 1.26 -2.17
C PHE A 899 -13.83 2.29 -2.94
N LEU A 900 -12.82 2.89 -2.29
CA LEU A 900 -11.88 3.79 -2.99
C LEU A 900 -11.09 3.06 -4.09
N ARG A 901 -10.71 1.80 -3.84
CA ARG A 901 -10.04 0.96 -4.84
C ARG A 901 -10.98 0.52 -5.95
N PHE A 902 -12.25 0.23 -5.65
CA PHE A 902 -13.29 -0.01 -6.65
C PHE A 902 -13.42 1.17 -7.62
N LEU A 903 -13.55 2.39 -7.10
CA LEU A 903 -13.63 3.60 -7.94
C LEU A 903 -12.38 3.79 -8.79
N PHE A 904 -11.20 3.56 -8.20
CA PHE A 904 -9.94 3.65 -8.93
C PHE A 904 -9.89 2.64 -10.08
N LEU A 905 -10.17 1.35 -9.81
CA LEU A 905 -10.22 0.28 -10.81
C LEU A 905 -11.17 0.64 -11.95
N VAL A 906 -12.40 1.05 -11.65
CA VAL A 906 -13.38 1.46 -12.68
C VAL A 906 -12.86 2.62 -13.53
N SER A 907 -12.17 3.59 -12.91
CA SER A 907 -11.68 4.79 -13.61
C SER A 907 -10.40 4.59 -14.43
N THR A 908 -9.54 3.63 -14.07
CA THR A 908 -8.20 3.49 -14.67
C THR A 908 -8.00 2.20 -15.44
N PHE A 909 -8.85 1.18 -15.25
CA PHE A 909 -8.73 -0.08 -15.96
C PHE A 909 -9.07 0.08 -17.45
N ASP A 910 -8.25 -0.51 -18.33
CA ASP A 910 -8.48 -0.47 -19.77
C ASP A 910 -9.52 -1.53 -20.19
N TRP A 911 -10.79 -1.21 -19.98
CA TRP A 911 -11.92 -2.07 -20.34
C TRP A 911 -12.01 -2.41 -21.83
N LYS A 912 -11.30 -1.68 -22.70
CA LYS A 912 -11.34 -1.88 -24.15
C LYS A 912 -10.36 -2.95 -24.59
N ASN A 913 -9.15 -2.94 -24.03
CA ASN A 913 -8.07 -3.81 -24.49
C ASN A 913 -7.74 -4.94 -23.48
N SER A 914 -8.25 -4.88 -22.25
CA SER A 914 -7.94 -5.84 -21.20
C SER A 914 -9.20 -6.46 -20.59
N PRO A 915 -9.30 -7.80 -20.50
CA PRO A 915 -10.37 -8.44 -19.75
C PRO A 915 -10.05 -8.45 -18.24
N LEU A 916 -11.07 -8.19 -17.41
CA LEU A 916 -10.95 -8.41 -15.96
C LEU A 916 -11.22 -9.88 -15.66
N ILE A 917 -10.17 -10.62 -15.28
CA ILE A 917 -10.26 -12.04 -14.91
C ILE A 917 -10.40 -12.14 -13.39
N VAL A 918 -11.40 -12.89 -12.92
CA VAL A 918 -11.67 -13.11 -11.49
C VAL A 918 -11.55 -14.61 -11.20
N ASN A 919 -10.43 -15.02 -10.62
CA ASN A 919 -10.14 -16.43 -10.36
C ASN A 919 -10.74 -16.91 -9.02
N LEU A 920 -12.05 -17.14 -9.01
CA LEU A 920 -12.74 -17.69 -7.85
C LEU A 920 -12.19 -19.09 -7.52
N ASN A 921 -11.88 -19.35 -6.24
CA ASN A 921 -11.35 -20.63 -5.73
C ASN A 921 -10.04 -21.12 -6.37
N ASN A 922 -9.31 -20.29 -7.13
CA ASN A 922 -8.14 -20.70 -7.92
C ASN A 922 -8.42 -21.87 -8.89
N GLU A 923 -9.66 -21.99 -9.37
CA GLU A 923 -10.06 -23.05 -10.32
C GLU A 923 -9.47 -22.82 -11.72
N LEU A 924 -9.15 -21.57 -12.08
CA LEU A 924 -8.40 -21.27 -13.29
C LEU A 924 -6.91 -21.51 -13.01
N THR A 925 -6.41 -22.68 -13.41
CA THR A 925 -4.98 -22.97 -13.44
C THR A 925 -4.42 -22.54 -14.79
N GLY A 926 -3.37 -21.72 -14.78
CA GLY A 926 -2.65 -21.36 -16.00
C GLY A 926 -2.00 -22.62 -16.58
N THR A 927 -2.35 -22.97 -17.82
CA THR A 927 -1.61 -23.95 -18.63
C THR A 927 -0.27 -23.41 -19.05
#